data_AF-A0A8T1XD70-F1
#
_entry.id   AF-A0A8T1XD70-F1
#
_cell.length_a   1.000
_cell.length_b   1.000
_cell.length_c   1.000
_cell.angle_alpha   90.00
_cell.angle_beta   90.00
_cell.angle_gamma   90.00
#
_symmetry.space_group_name_H-M   'P 1'
#
loop_
_entity.id
_entity.type
_entity.pdbx_description
1 polymer ?
#
loop_
_entity_poly.entity_id
_entity_poly.type
_entity_poly.pdbx_seq_one_letter_code
_entity_poly.pdbx_strand_id
1 'polypeptide(L)'
;MAPSRLPTEDVLTEMAPALKNNGLPTLSKSTTLANASAPIIDEYLDKITWKAAENSNVTFSLQGLSQHIATSIVEEYWLNKLYSEKVREFVKENRFHIHDLGYLSAYCSGWSTEDILLHGFGGVPNKLQCRPPKHFNTALNQIVNFLFTLQGEMAGAQALSNLDTYIAPFIRIDDLGYMDVFKYIQSFVYSLNVPTRSGFQAPFTNISLDLVCSSVLTKQPVIIGGKQHPTWVYGDFQEEIDMFNKAFAEVMIQGDGNGSIFSFPIPTYNLSKEFDWESPRFKPMWEMTAKYGVPYFANFINSDLNPADFRSMCCRLRLDTRKLHTRAGGIFGATPLTGSLGVVTLNLPNLALRAKSVPKFFDVVKETLVVAKESLETKRQVIESHMELYPYTRFYLKSVFQRAKTYWANHFSTIGVIGMNEACTILLGRSICHNKDFAASVLEYIKDELQVFQLETKHLFNLEATPAESTCYKLAKIDNELFPNAEIPEFYTNSTMLPVDSTDDLFKALTHQESLQTEYTGGTVFHAFLGERLSSWTHARDLVKAITTTYRIPYVTLTPTFSICRTHGYLAGEHFACPQCGEKSLVYSRIVGYFRPVSDWNAGKKVEFSTRKIYSAMESEPIDFQIGGFTKTTYTDFPGKPVASILFTKSCNLKCGWCHNSDLVNERPEDLDPHSILDYVAATMHKSLVICGGEPTIQSGLIPFLRLAKEKGITVKLDSNGSNPNVLKRVFDEDLIDFVAMDVKADPERYAKVAGKALRPRLLKKSIDIIKKSGVKHVFRTTVVPGLVDIEDIAVIKNLVGQSPKLQRFRASETCIDAKFRSLQEHSEEEFERLVESASKL
;
A
#
# COMPACT_ATOMS: atom_id res chain seq x y z
N MET A 1 -36.87 -20.61 -57.52
CA MET A 1 -38.22 -20.12 -57.21
C MET A 1 -38.27 -19.75 -55.74
N ALA A 2 -38.34 -18.46 -55.41
CA ALA A 2 -38.98 -17.99 -54.17
C ALA A 2 -40.53 -18.15 -54.32
N PRO A 3 -41.39 -17.90 -53.31
CA PRO A 3 -41.15 -17.48 -51.91
C PRO A 3 -42.03 -18.20 -50.85
N SER A 4 -41.73 -18.00 -49.57
CA SER A 4 -42.76 -17.54 -48.61
C SER A 4 -42.10 -16.67 -47.53
N ARG A 5 -42.63 -15.44 -47.43
CA ARG A 5 -42.18 -14.36 -46.55
C ARG A 5 -42.74 -14.59 -45.14
N LEU A 6 -41.92 -14.38 -44.12
CA LEU A 6 -42.35 -14.17 -42.73
C LEU A 6 -42.41 -12.65 -42.44
N PRO A 7 -43.22 -12.21 -41.46
CA PRO A 7 -43.80 -10.87 -41.44
C PRO A 7 -42.81 -9.76 -41.10
N THR A 8 -43.10 -8.60 -41.69
CA THR A 8 -42.48 -7.30 -41.53
C THR A 8 -42.70 -6.68 -40.15
N GLU A 9 -41.72 -5.86 -39.76
CA GLU A 9 -41.79 -4.69 -38.87
C GLU A 9 -43.19 -4.36 -38.33
N ASP A 10 -43.42 -4.51 -37.00
CA ASP A 10 -44.42 -3.70 -36.25
C ASP A 10 -44.46 -3.97 -34.72
N VAL A 11 -43.31 -4.13 -34.03
CA VAL A 11 -43.29 -4.14 -32.54
C VAL A 11 -42.10 -3.37 -31.94
N LEU A 12 -41.51 -2.41 -32.66
CA LEU A 12 -40.45 -1.53 -32.14
C LEU A 12 -40.89 -0.05 -32.00
N THR A 13 -42.20 0.21 -32.01
CA THR A 13 -42.75 1.57 -32.10
C THR A 13 -43.43 2.05 -30.82
N GLU A 14 -43.05 1.57 -29.64
CA GLU A 14 -43.59 2.08 -28.36
C GLU A 14 -42.56 2.18 -27.22
N MET A 15 -41.36 2.72 -27.45
CA MET A 15 -40.51 3.30 -26.36
C MET A 15 -39.60 4.44 -26.85
N ALA A 16 -40.07 5.28 -27.78
CA ALA A 16 -39.29 6.44 -28.25
C ALA A 16 -40.12 7.72 -28.38
N PRO A 17 -40.42 8.41 -27.27
CA PRO A 17 -40.51 9.87 -27.31
C PRO A 17 -39.82 10.52 -26.11
N ALA A 18 -38.48 10.63 -26.16
CA ALA A 18 -37.74 11.59 -25.33
C ALA A 18 -36.46 12.15 -25.99
N LEU A 19 -36.02 11.62 -27.15
CA LEU A 19 -34.78 12.03 -27.82
C LEU A 19 -34.97 12.77 -29.15
N LYS A 20 -36.19 13.17 -29.52
CA LYS A 20 -36.47 13.86 -30.80
C LYS A 20 -36.50 15.39 -30.75
N ASN A 21 -36.23 16.03 -29.60
CA ASN A 21 -36.35 17.49 -29.45
C ASN A 21 -35.07 18.28 -29.19
N ASN A 22 -33.87 17.71 -29.38
CA ASN A 22 -32.64 18.50 -29.47
C ASN A 22 -31.96 18.22 -30.81
N GLY A 23 -32.11 19.15 -31.75
CA GLY A 23 -31.46 19.07 -33.06
C GLY A 23 -29.95 18.86 -32.89
N LEU A 24 -29.42 17.79 -33.49
CA LEU A 24 -27.98 17.63 -33.71
C LEU A 24 -27.49 18.88 -34.45
N PRO A 25 -26.47 19.61 -33.94
CA PRO A 25 -25.92 20.75 -34.64
C PRO A 25 -25.41 20.29 -36.00
N THR A 26 -25.94 20.88 -37.07
CA THR A 26 -25.37 20.77 -38.41
C THR A 26 -23.89 21.16 -38.33
N LEU A 27 -23.02 20.29 -38.84
CA LEU A 27 -21.59 20.53 -39.02
C LEU A 27 -21.39 21.73 -39.97
N SER A 28 -21.49 22.94 -39.44
CA SER A 28 -21.11 24.15 -40.15
C SER A 28 -19.64 24.46 -39.84
N LYS A 29 -18.87 24.57 -40.93
CA LYS A 29 -17.45 24.95 -41.07
C LYS A 29 -16.43 23.84 -40.80
N SER A 30 -16.12 23.09 -41.86
CA SER A 30 -14.99 22.14 -41.98
C SER A 30 -13.60 22.79 -42.02
N THR A 31 -13.46 24.08 -41.70
CA THR A 31 -12.19 24.82 -41.79
C THR A 31 -11.40 24.84 -40.48
N THR A 32 -12.01 24.48 -39.34
CA THR A 32 -11.37 24.55 -38.02
C THR A 32 -10.65 23.26 -37.61
N LEU A 33 -11.08 22.09 -38.09
CA LEU A 33 -10.43 20.81 -37.76
C LEU A 33 -9.10 20.58 -38.50
N ALA A 34 -8.98 21.07 -39.74
CA ALA A 34 -7.74 20.94 -40.51
C ALA A 34 -6.57 21.70 -39.85
N ASN A 35 -6.83 22.89 -39.30
CA ASN A 35 -5.82 23.70 -38.59
C ASN A 35 -5.49 23.18 -37.17
N ALA A 36 -6.24 22.22 -36.62
CA ALA A 36 -5.99 21.62 -35.31
C ALA A 36 -5.18 20.31 -35.37
N SER A 37 -5.00 19.72 -36.56
CA SER A 37 -4.39 18.39 -36.71
C SER A 37 -2.87 18.38 -36.85
N ALA A 38 -2.27 19.37 -37.52
CA ALA A 38 -0.81 19.49 -37.64
C ALA A 38 -0.11 19.69 -36.29
N PRO A 39 -0.61 20.55 -35.37
CA PRO A 39 0.00 20.73 -34.05
C PRO A 39 0.08 19.45 -33.21
N ILE A 40 -0.92 18.55 -33.30
CA ILE A 40 -0.95 17.27 -32.54
C ILE A 40 0.15 16.32 -33.03
N ILE A 41 0.42 16.32 -34.33
CA ILE A 41 1.47 15.49 -34.92
C ILE A 41 2.84 16.04 -34.54
N ASP A 42 3.04 17.36 -34.70
CA ASP A 42 4.29 18.04 -34.34
C ASP A 42 4.59 17.86 -32.84
N GLU A 43 3.58 17.99 -31.98
CA GLU A 43 3.68 17.75 -30.52
C GLU A 43 4.25 16.37 -30.19
N TYR A 44 3.76 15.33 -30.87
CA TYR A 44 4.23 13.96 -30.69
C TYR A 44 5.64 13.77 -31.25
N LEU A 45 5.91 14.25 -32.48
CA LEU A 45 7.20 14.09 -33.16
C LEU A 45 8.35 14.78 -32.42
N ASP A 46 8.09 15.97 -31.89
CA ASP A 46 9.09 16.73 -31.15
C ASP A 46 9.28 16.20 -29.71
N LYS A 47 8.48 15.22 -29.28
CA LYS A 47 8.45 14.66 -27.91
C LYS A 47 8.27 15.74 -26.83
N ILE A 48 7.64 16.85 -27.18
CA ILE A 48 7.54 18.05 -26.32
C ILE A 48 6.61 17.80 -25.14
N THR A 49 5.61 16.91 -25.27
CA THR A 49 4.61 16.75 -24.22
C THR A 49 4.78 15.50 -23.36
N TRP A 50 4.61 15.74 -22.06
CA TRP A 50 4.54 14.70 -21.04
C TRP A 50 3.43 13.67 -21.29
N LYS A 51 2.43 13.98 -22.14
CA LYS A 51 1.36 13.06 -22.57
C LYS A 51 1.92 11.79 -23.22
N ALA A 52 3.07 11.88 -23.91
CA ALA A 52 3.75 10.70 -24.45
C ALA A 52 4.25 9.73 -23.37
N ALA A 53 4.39 10.19 -22.12
CA ALA A 53 4.77 9.40 -20.94
C ALA A 53 3.61 9.21 -19.95
N GLU A 54 2.35 9.47 -20.35
CA GLU A 54 1.17 9.33 -19.49
C GLU A 54 0.88 7.85 -19.13
N ASN A 55 1.26 6.92 -20.01
CA ASN A 55 1.11 5.48 -19.82
C ASN A 55 2.45 4.80 -20.11
N SER A 56 3.07 4.20 -19.09
CA SER A 56 4.38 3.53 -19.18
C SER A 56 4.39 2.30 -20.09
N ASN A 57 3.23 1.84 -20.57
CA ASN A 57 3.12 0.78 -21.56
C ASN A 57 3.21 1.28 -23.02
N VAL A 58 3.13 2.59 -23.30
CA VAL A 58 3.22 3.15 -24.67
C VAL A 58 4.68 3.34 -25.08
N THR A 59 5.02 3.03 -26.33
CA THR A 59 6.34 3.34 -26.91
C THR A 59 6.21 4.34 -28.05
N PHE A 60 7.17 5.27 -28.14
CA PHE A 60 7.29 6.19 -29.28
C PHE A 60 7.39 5.41 -30.59
N SER A 61 6.34 5.47 -31.41
CA SER A 61 6.20 4.65 -32.62
C SER A 61 5.11 5.22 -33.52
N LEU A 62 5.02 4.75 -34.77
CA LEU A 62 3.94 5.12 -35.69
C LEU A 62 2.55 4.71 -35.15
N GLN A 63 2.47 3.54 -34.51
CA GLN A 63 1.23 3.10 -33.86
C GLN A 63 0.88 3.98 -32.65
N GLY A 64 1.88 4.39 -31.88
CA GLY A 64 1.73 5.37 -30.80
C GLY A 64 1.22 6.71 -31.29
N LEU A 65 1.75 7.24 -32.40
CA LEU A 65 1.26 8.46 -33.04
C LEU A 65 -0.22 8.32 -33.48
N SER A 66 -0.56 7.21 -34.13
CA SER A 66 -1.93 6.95 -34.60
C SER A 66 -2.92 6.93 -33.44
N GLN A 67 -2.54 6.31 -32.32
CA GLN A 67 -3.34 6.32 -31.10
C GLN A 67 -3.42 7.72 -30.48
N HIS A 68 -2.31 8.47 -30.41
CA HIS A 68 -2.28 9.82 -29.85
C HIS A 68 -3.25 10.77 -30.57
N ILE A 69 -3.28 10.71 -31.91
CA ILE A 69 -4.23 11.47 -32.73
C ILE A 69 -5.67 11.03 -32.42
N ALA A 70 -5.94 9.73 -32.46
CA ALA A 70 -7.29 9.20 -32.24
C ALA A 70 -7.84 9.56 -30.86
N THR A 71 -7.04 9.35 -29.81
CA THR A 71 -7.42 9.63 -28.41
C THR A 71 -7.69 11.12 -28.19
N SER A 72 -6.85 12.01 -28.74
CA SER A 72 -7.05 13.46 -28.59
C SER A 72 -8.35 13.94 -29.24
N ILE A 73 -8.71 13.40 -30.41
CA ILE A 73 -9.96 13.75 -31.10
C ILE A 73 -11.19 13.23 -30.33
N VAL A 74 -11.11 12.00 -29.81
CA VAL A 74 -12.22 11.38 -29.06
C VAL A 74 -12.43 12.09 -27.71
N GLU A 75 -11.37 12.52 -27.04
CA GLU A 75 -11.46 13.31 -25.80
C GLU A 75 -12.23 14.62 -26.02
N GLU A 76 -11.88 15.37 -27.08
CA GLU A 76 -12.59 16.60 -27.45
C GLU A 76 -14.06 16.34 -27.82
N TYR A 77 -14.35 15.20 -28.44
CA TYR A 77 -15.73 14.79 -28.74
C TYR A 77 -16.54 14.52 -27.47
N TRP A 78 -15.98 13.76 -26.52
CA TRP A 78 -16.62 13.53 -25.22
C TRP A 78 -16.93 14.84 -24.52
N LEU A 79 -15.92 15.69 -24.33
CA LEU A 79 -16.08 16.93 -23.56
C LEU A 79 -17.06 17.89 -24.25
N ASN A 80 -16.90 18.15 -25.54
CA ASN A 80 -17.65 19.23 -26.20
C ASN A 80 -18.99 18.80 -26.81
N LYS A 81 -19.22 17.51 -27.06
CA LYS A 81 -20.45 17.02 -27.71
C LYS A 81 -21.31 16.15 -26.81
N LEU A 82 -20.72 15.30 -25.98
CA LEU A 82 -21.48 14.31 -25.21
C LEU A 82 -21.74 14.75 -23.77
N TYR A 83 -20.73 15.31 -23.10
CA TYR A 83 -20.86 15.77 -21.72
C TYR A 83 -21.56 17.13 -21.62
N SER A 84 -22.27 17.31 -20.52
CA SER A 84 -22.90 18.58 -20.18
C SER A 84 -21.86 19.67 -19.91
N GLU A 85 -22.29 20.92 -19.96
CA GLU A 85 -21.45 22.06 -19.60
C GLU A 85 -20.95 21.97 -18.17
N LYS A 86 -21.78 21.47 -17.24
CA LYS A 86 -21.41 21.32 -15.84
C LYS A 86 -20.29 20.29 -15.64
N VAL A 87 -20.37 19.15 -16.33
CA VAL A 87 -19.29 18.15 -16.30
C VAL A 87 -17.98 18.76 -16.85
N ARG A 88 -18.03 19.48 -17.98
CA ARG A 88 -16.86 20.16 -18.53
C ARG A 88 -16.26 21.19 -17.56
N GLU A 89 -17.10 21.98 -16.90
CA GLU A 89 -16.67 22.97 -15.92
C GLU A 89 -15.89 22.30 -14.78
N PHE A 90 -16.40 21.21 -14.21
CA PHE A 90 -15.73 20.51 -13.11
C PHE A 90 -14.43 19.81 -13.50
N VAL A 91 -14.33 19.34 -14.75
CA VAL A 91 -13.06 18.86 -15.32
C VAL A 91 -12.05 20.02 -15.41
N LYS A 92 -12.46 21.18 -15.93
CA LYS A 92 -11.59 22.38 -16.02
C LYS A 92 -11.17 22.93 -14.66
N GLU A 93 -12.06 22.85 -13.68
CA GLU A 93 -11.82 23.21 -12.28
C GLU A 93 -10.94 22.20 -11.52
N ASN A 94 -10.57 21.10 -12.19
CA ASN A 94 -9.74 20.02 -11.67
C ASN A 94 -10.33 19.33 -10.43
N ARG A 95 -11.66 19.33 -10.28
CA ARG A 95 -12.36 18.72 -9.13
C ARG A 95 -12.35 17.20 -9.17
N PHE A 96 -12.36 16.64 -10.37
CA PHE A 96 -12.22 15.21 -10.60
C PHE A 96 -11.54 14.94 -11.95
N HIS A 97 -11.08 13.71 -12.12
CA HIS A 97 -10.54 13.20 -13.37
C HIS A 97 -11.45 12.12 -13.95
N ILE A 98 -11.87 12.29 -15.21
CA ILE A 98 -12.56 11.23 -15.97
C ILE A 98 -11.49 10.41 -16.68
N HIS A 99 -11.44 9.11 -16.40
CA HIS A 99 -10.46 8.21 -17.00
C HIS A 99 -10.85 7.80 -18.42
N ASP A 100 -9.83 7.57 -19.26
CA ASP A 100 -9.94 7.02 -20.62
C ASP A 100 -10.88 7.78 -21.56
N LEU A 101 -10.90 9.12 -21.46
CA LEU A 101 -11.61 9.98 -22.40
C LEU A 101 -11.16 9.79 -23.86
N GLY A 102 -9.96 9.25 -24.09
CA GLY A 102 -9.48 8.92 -25.43
C GLY A 102 -10.23 7.77 -26.12
N TYR A 103 -11.17 7.10 -25.44
CA TYR A 103 -11.90 5.97 -25.99
C TYR A 103 -13.41 6.17 -25.88
N LEU A 104 -14.11 5.95 -26.99
CA LEU A 104 -15.56 5.79 -27.02
C LEU A 104 -15.85 4.30 -26.74
N SER A 105 -15.62 3.85 -25.50
CA SER A 105 -15.83 2.46 -25.06
C SER A 105 -16.02 2.38 -23.55
N ALA A 106 -16.39 1.19 -23.06
CA ALA A 106 -16.34 0.86 -21.63
C ALA A 106 -14.89 0.77 -21.12
N TYR A 107 -14.70 0.90 -19.81
CA TYR A 107 -13.37 0.87 -19.20
C TYR A 107 -12.76 -0.54 -19.19
N CYS A 108 -13.23 -1.46 -18.34
CA CYS A 108 -12.63 -2.79 -18.19
C CYS A 108 -13.68 -3.89 -18.06
N SER A 109 -13.28 -5.14 -18.33
CA SER A 109 -14.17 -6.29 -18.17
C SER A 109 -13.42 -7.57 -17.84
N GLY A 110 -14.03 -8.36 -16.96
CA GLY A 110 -13.75 -9.77 -16.77
C GLY A 110 -14.62 -10.60 -17.69
N TRP A 111 -14.05 -11.67 -18.24
CA TRP A 111 -14.70 -12.55 -19.20
C TRP A 111 -14.82 -13.97 -18.66
N SER A 112 -15.84 -14.67 -19.12
CA SER A 112 -16.12 -16.06 -18.76
C SER A 112 -15.24 -17.00 -19.58
N THR A 113 -14.29 -17.64 -18.92
CA THR A 113 -13.53 -18.76 -19.52
C THR A 113 -14.49 -19.86 -19.99
N GLU A 114 -15.55 -20.12 -19.21
CA GLU A 114 -16.64 -21.05 -19.56
C GLU A 114 -17.30 -20.69 -20.91
N ASP A 115 -17.58 -19.41 -21.19
CA ASP A 115 -18.18 -18.98 -22.46
C ASP A 115 -17.24 -19.21 -23.65
N ILE A 116 -15.94 -18.99 -23.46
CA ILE A 116 -14.92 -19.28 -24.49
C ILE A 116 -14.88 -20.79 -24.75
N LEU A 117 -14.96 -21.63 -23.72
CA LEU A 117 -14.97 -23.09 -23.87
C LEU A 117 -16.28 -23.63 -24.47
N LEU A 118 -17.42 -22.95 -24.24
CA LEU A 118 -18.73 -23.33 -24.78
C LEU A 118 -18.93 -22.89 -26.23
N HIS A 119 -18.47 -21.69 -26.58
CA HIS A 119 -18.77 -21.05 -27.86
C HIS A 119 -17.59 -20.98 -28.82
N GLY A 120 -16.36 -21.11 -28.31
CA GLY A 120 -15.15 -20.80 -29.06
C GLY A 120 -15.02 -19.30 -29.33
N PHE A 121 -13.99 -18.91 -30.08
CA PHE A 121 -13.81 -17.52 -30.50
C PHE A 121 -14.65 -17.17 -31.73
N GLY A 122 -15.69 -16.34 -31.60
CA GLY A 122 -16.48 -15.90 -32.76
C GLY A 122 -17.62 -14.95 -32.41
N GLY A 123 -18.74 -15.06 -33.15
CA GLY A 123 -19.97 -14.31 -32.89
C GLY A 123 -20.25 -13.13 -33.82
N VAL A 124 -19.27 -12.73 -34.65
CA VAL A 124 -19.40 -11.57 -35.55
C VAL A 124 -19.60 -12.04 -37.01
N PRO A 125 -20.63 -11.55 -37.72
CA PRO A 125 -20.87 -11.90 -39.12
C PRO A 125 -19.69 -11.54 -40.03
N ASN A 126 -19.41 -12.38 -41.03
CA ASN A 126 -18.34 -12.18 -42.03
C ASN A 126 -16.92 -12.03 -41.46
N LYS A 127 -16.69 -12.50 -40.23
CA LYS A 127 -15.36 -12.60 -39.59
C LYS A 127 -15.03 -14.05 -39.30
N LEU A 128 -13.75 -14.32 -39.00
CA LEU A 128 -13.28 -15.64 -38.60
C LEU A 128 -14.09 -16.14 -37.39
N GLN A 129 -14.45 -17.42 -37.40
CA GLN A 129 -15.06 -18.09 -36.26
C GLN A 129 -14.32 -19.40 -35.97
N CYS A 130 -13.91 -19.57 -34.73
CA CYS A 130 -13.28 -20.76 -34.20
C CYS A 130 -14.34 -21.62 -33.52
N ARG A 131 -14.36 -22.92 -33.80
CA ARG A 131 -15.16 -23.86 -33.03
C ARG A 131 -14.59 -23.98 -31.60
N PRO A 132 -15.42 -24.35 -30.61
CA PRO A 132 -14.97 -24.62 -29.25
C PRO A 132 -13.72 -25.53 -29.20
N PRO A 133 -12.73 -25.21 -28.36
CA PRO A 133 -11.45 -25.91 -28.34
C PRO A 133 -11.60 -27.35 -27.83
N LYS A 134 -10.74 -28.25 -28.33
CA LYS A 134 -10.66 -29.66 -27.92
C LYS A 134 -9.30 -30.09 -27.38
N HIS A 135 -8.28 -29.25 -27.57
CA HIS A 135 -6.89 -29.51 -27.24
C HIS A 135 -6.31 -28.33 -26.46
N PHE A 136 -5.34 -28.59 -25.58
CA PHE A 136 -4.75 -27.62 -24.65
C PHE A 136 -4.18 -26.40 -25.38
N ASN A 137 -3.32 -26.63 -26.37
CA ASN A 137 -2.73 -25.56 -27.18
C ASN A 137 -3.81 -24.74 -27.93
N THR A 138 -4.86 -25.40 -28.43
CA THR A 138 -5.95 -24.68 -29.12
C THR A 138 -6.75 -23.82 -28.16
N ALA A 139 -7.00 -24.27 -26.93
CA ALA A 139 -7.69 -23.48 -25.91
C ALA A 139 -6.89 -22.23 -25.54
N LEU A 140 -5.59 -22.36 -25.25
CA LEU A 140 -4.70 -21.23 -24.94
C LEU A 140 -4.61 -20.23 -26.10
N ASN A 141 -4.46 -20.70 -27.34
CA ASN A 141 -4.40 -19.81 -28.51
C ASN A 141 -5.72 -19.07 -28.75
N GLN A 142 -6.87 -19.72 -28.54
CA GLN A 142 -8.17 -19.04 -28.63
C GLN A 142 -8.32 -17.97 -27.55
N ILE A 143 -7.83 -18.23 -26.33
CA ILE A 143 -7.82 -17.23 -25.24
C ILE A 143 -6.95 -16.03 -25.61
N VAL A 144 -5.75 -16.25 -26.16
CA VAL A 144 -4.89 -15.15 -26.64
C VAL A 144 -5.64 -14.32 -27.68
N ASN A 145 -6.16 -14.95 -28.74
CA ASN A 145 -6.89 -14.25 -29.80
C ASN A 145 -8.11 -13.49 -29.26
N PHE A 146 -8.83 -14.08 -28.30
CA PHE A 146 -9.94 -13.46 -27.60
C PHE A 146 -9.51 -12.19 -26.87
N LEU A 147 -8.52 -12.27 -25.99
CA LEU A 147 -8.06 -11.14 -25.18
C LEU A 147 -7.53 -10.00 -26.05
N PHE A 148 -6.76 -10.30 -27.09
CA PHE A 148 -6.27 -9.30 -28.04
C PHE A 148 -7.39 -8.61 -28.81
N THR A 149 -8.39 -9.38 -29.27
CA THR A 149 -9.50 -8.82 -30.05
C THR A 149 -10.39 -7.93 -29.19
N LEU A 150 -10.77 -8.39 -28.00
CA LEU A 150 -11.70 -7.67 -27.13
C LEU A 150 -11.04 -6.46 -26.46
N GLN A 151 -9.71 -6.47 -26.27
CA GLN A 151 -8.95 -5.27 -25.88
C GLN A 151 -9.10 -4.12 -26.90
N GLY A 152 -9.45 -4.41 -28.17
CA GLY A 152 -9.76 -3.40 -29.18
C GLY A 152 -11.12 -2.70 -28.99
N GLU A 153 -12.02 -3.31 -28.21
CA GLU A 153 -13.37 -2.79 -27.92
C GLU A 153 -13.48 -2.17 -26.52
N MET A 154 -12.39 -2.11 -25.76
CA MET A 154 -12.33 -1.61 -24.38
C MET A 154 -11.05 -0.81 -24.11
N ALA A 155 -11.14 0.16 -23.20
CA ALA A 155 -9.99 1.02 -22.89
C ALA A 155 -8.92 0.33 -22.02
N GLY A 156 -9.36 -0.35 -20.97
CA GLY A 156 -8.56 -0.89 -19.87
C GLY A 156 -8.48 -2.42 -19.83
N ALA A 157 -8.27 -2.96 -18.62
CA ALA A 157 -7.87 -4.34 -18.40
C ALA A 157 -8.92 -5.38 -18.85
N GLN A 158 -8.42 -6.51 -19.35
CA GLN A 158 -9.19 -7.70 -19.72
C GLN A 158 -8.82 -8.84 -18.77
N ALA A 159 -9.81 -9.34 -18.01
CA ALA A 159 -9.56 -10.36 -16.99
C ALA A 159 -10.20 -11.71 -17.32
N LEU A 160 -9.53 -12.81 -16.92
CA LEU A 160 -10.11 -14.15 -16.88
C LEU A 160 -9.99 -14.71 -15.46
N SER A 161 -11.01 -15.44 -15.02
CA SER A 161 -11.03 -16.08 -13.71
C SER A 161 -10.93 -17.60 -13.81
N ASN A 162 -10.37 -18.21 -12.76
CA ASN A 162 -10.25 -19.67 -12.57
C ASN A 162 -9.58 -20.37 -13.77
N LEU A 163 -8.59 -19.70 -14.38
CA LEU A 163 -8.05 -20.13 -15.67
C LEU A 163 -7.34 -21.48 -15.58
N ASP A 164 -6.59 -21.72 -14.51
CA ASP A 164 -5.94 -22.99 -14.22
C ASP A 164 -6.97 -24.13 -14.12
N THR A 165 -8.05 -23.93 -13.34
CA THR A 165 -9.11 -24.93 -13.18
C THR A 165 -9.82 -25.25 -14.50
N TYR A 166 -10.18 -24.24 -15.29
CA TYR A 166 -10.92 -24.46 -16.55
C TYR A 166 -10.09 -25.14 -17.64
N ILE A 167 -8.77 -24.91 -17.68
CA ILE A 167 -7.90 -25.39 -18.75
C ILE A 167 -7.21 -26.72 -18.37
N ALA A 168 -7.06 -27.03 -17.07
CA ALA A 168 -6.46 -28.27 -16.58
C ALA A 168 -6.98 -29.56 -17.25
N PRO A 169 -8.29 -29.74 -17.52
CA PRO A 169 -8.77 -30.97 -18.16
C PRO A 169 -8.21 -31.24 -19.56
N PHE A 170 -7.79 -30.19 -20.28
CA PHE A 170 -7.17 -30.33 -21.58
C PHE A 170 -5.74 -30.90 -21.51
N ILE A 171 -5.07 -30.82 -20.35
CA ILE A 171 -3.77 -31.47 -20.14
C ILE A 171 -3.96 -32.98 -20.14
N ARG A 172 -4.97 -33.47 -19.41
CA ARG A 172 -5.30 -34.90 -19.32
C ARG A 172 -5.81 -35.47 -20.64
N ILE A 173 -6.68 -34.75 -21.36
CA ILE A 173 -7.27 -35.26 -22.61
C ILE A 173 -6.23 -35.45 -23.71
N ASP A 174 -5.19 -34.61 -23.71
CA ASP A 174 -4.10 -34.64 -24.68
C ASP A 174 -2.92 -35.52 -24.20
N ASP A 175 -3.04 -36.14 -23.01
CA ASP A 175 -1.98 -36.95 -22.37
C ASP A 175 -0.63 -36.22 -22.29
N LEU A 176 -0.65 -34.94 -21.88
CA LEU A 176 0.53 -34.09 -21.92
C LEU A 176 1.43 -34.32 -20.71
N GLY A 177 2.71 -34.56 -20.99
CA GLY A 177 3.76 -34.49 -19.98
C GLY A 177 4.11 -33.04 -19.60
N TYR A 178 4.81 -32.89 -18.48
CA TYR A 178 5.21 -31.58 -17.94
C TYR A 178 5.90 -30.68 -18.98
N MET A 179 6.81 -31.24 -19.77
CA MET A 179 7.58 -30.46 -20.76
C MET A 179 6.71 -29.89 -21.87
N ASP A 180 5.61 -30.55 -22.24
CA ASP A 180 4.71 -30.04 -23.27
C ASP A 180 3.82 -28.94 -22.69
N VAL A 181 3.31 -29.12 -21.47
CA VAL A 181 2.61 -28.06 -20.73
C VAL A 181 3.49 -26.83 -20.59
N PHE A 182 4.75 -26.99 -20.19
CA PHE A 182 5.71 -25.89 -20.08
C PHE A 182 5.86 -25.11 -21.39
N LYS A 183 6.07 -25.79 -22.53
CA LYS A 183 6.21 -25.14 -23.84
C LYS A 183 4.95 -24.37 -24.25
N TYR A 184 3.78 -24.95 -24.02
CA TYR A 184 2.51 -24.30 -24.38
C TYR A 184 2.22 -23.10 -23.48
N ILE A 185 2.52 -23.18 -22.18
CA ILE A 185 2.40 -22.05 -21.26
C ILE A 185 3.43 -20.96 -21.58
N GLN A 186 4.66 -21.33 -21.96
CA GLN A 186 5.66 -20.39 -22.44
C GLN A 186 5.14 -19.65 -23.68
N SER A 187 4.62 -20.38 -24.68
CA SER A 187 4.02 -19.77 -25.87
C SER A 187 2.87 -18.82 -25.52
N PHE A 188 2.02 -19.20 -24.56
CA PHE A 188 0.89 -18.40 -24.09
C PHE A 188 1.35 -17.09 -23.44
N VAL A 189 2.28 -17.15 -22.48
CA VAL A 189 2.81 -15.97 -21.77
C VAL A 189 3.55 -15.05 -22.74
N TYR A 190 4.40 -15.59 -23.61
CA TYR A 190 5.09 -14.77 -24.62
C TYR A 190 4.11 -14.05 -25.53
N SER A 191 3.08 -14.75 -26.02
CA SER A 191 2.07 -14.17 -26.91
C SER A 191 1.34 -13.01 -26.26
N LEU A 192 1.02 -13.08 -24.96
CA LEU A 192 0.36 -12.00 -24.22
C LEU A 192 1.25 -10.78 -23.96
N ASN A 193 2.57 -10.88 -24.16
CA ASN A 193 3.50 -9.75 -24.02
C ASN A 193 3.96 -9.17 -25.37
N VAL A 194 3.52 -9.72 -26.51
CA VAL A 194 3.85 -9.15 -27.82
C VAL A 194 3.05 -7.86 -28.05
N PRO A 195 3.71 -6.72 -28.37
CA PRO A 195 3.04 -5.44 -28.51
C PRO A 195 2.35 -5.26 -29.86
N THR A 196 1.22 -5.94 -30.09
CA THR A 196 0.47 -5.86 -31.36
C THR A 196 -0.78 -4.98 -31.30
N ARG A 197 -1.09 -4.35 -30.15
CA ARG A 197 -2.20 -3.38 -30.00
C ARG A 197 -1.87 -2.06 -30.68
N SER A 198 -2.90 -1.33 -31.13
CA SER A 198 -2.82 0.12 -31.37
C SER A 198 -2.09 0.80 -30.22
N GLY A 199 -1.01 1.54 -30.53
CA GLY A 199 -0.11 2.09 -29.52
C GLY A 199 1.23 1.38 -29.32
N PHE A 200 1.45 0.27 -30.02
CA PHE A 200 2.60 -0.61 -29.80
C PHE A 200 2.65 -1.12 -28.35
N GLN A 201 1.52 -1.62 -27.85
CA GLN A 201 1.36 -2.13 -26.50
C GLN A 201 0.94 -3.60 -26.49
N ALA A 202 1.33 -4.32 -25.44
CA ALA A 202 0.71 -5.60 -25.09
C ALA A 202 -0.71 -5.37 -24.51
N PRO A 203 -1.65 -6.32 -24.65
CA PRO A 203 -2.96 -6.20 -24.04
C PRO A 203 -2.83 -6.24 -22.52
N PHE A 204 -3.57 -5.37 -21.83
CA PHE A 204 -3.53 -5.31 -20.38
C PHE A 204 -4.37 -6.46 -19.82
N THR A 205 -3.71 -7.59 -19.52
CA THR A 205 -4.40 -8.83 -19.16
C THR A 205 -4.16 -9.21 -17.72
N ASN A 206 -5.21 -9.71 -17.07
CA ASN A 206 -5.16 -10.26 -15.72
C ASN A 206 -5.75 -11.67 -15.71
N ILE A 207 -5.13 -12.58 -14.97
CA ILE A 207 -5.67 -13.93 -14.76
C ILE A 207 -5.77 -14.22 -13.27
N SER A 208 -6.91 -14.74 -12.84
CA SER A 208 -7.06 -15.28 -11.49
C SER A 208 -6.92 -16.80 -11.53
N LEU A 209 -6.15 -17.33 -10.58
CA LEU A 209 -5.78 -18.73 -10.49
C LEU A 209 -6.15 -19.26 -9.11
N ASP A 210 -6.74 -20.45 -9.08
CA ASP A 210 -7.31 -21.03 -7.87
C ASP A 210 -6.29 -21.76 -7.00
N LEU A 211 -5.22 -22.31 -7.60
CA LEU A 211 -4.27 -23.27 -7.00
C LEU A 211 -4.90 -24.60 -6.56
N VAL A 212 -6.06 -24.54 -5.92
CA VAL A 212 -6.86 -25.68 -5.50
C VAL A 212 -8.26 -25.49 -6.06
N CYS A 213 -8.80 -26.51 -6.73
CA CYS A 213 -10.12 -26.41 -7.32
C CYS A 213 -11.15 -25.98 -6.27
N SER A 214 -11.80 -24.84 -6.49
CA SER A 214 -12.76 -24.30 -5.53
C SER A 214 -13.94 -25.26 -5.31
N SER A 215 -14.53 -25.21 -4.12
CA SER A 215 -15.71 -26.02 -3.77
C SER A 215 -16.89 -25.80 -4.72
N VAL A 216 -16.96 -24.62 -5.34
CA VAL A 216 -17.98 -24.24 -6.33
C VAL A 216 -17.78 -24.96 -7.67
N LEU A 217 -16.54 -25.15 -8.12
CA LEU A 217 -16.21 -25.82 -9.38
C LEU A 217 -16.07 -27.33 -9.25
N THR A 218 -15.76 -27.81 -8.04
CA THR A 218 -15.44 -29.22 -7.76
C THR A 218 -16.44 -30.22 -8.37
N LYS A 219 -17.76 -29.92 -8.30
CA LYS A 219 -18.83 -30.81 -8.78
C LYS A 219 -19.34 -30.50 -10.19
N GLN A 220 -18.75 -29.52 -10.86
CA GLN A 220 -19.25 -29.09 -12.16
C GLN A 220 -18.66 -29.91 -13.29
N PRO A 221 -19.47 -30.28 -14.29
CA PRO A 221 -18.98 -30.99 -15.46
C PRO A 221 -17.91 -30.17 -16.21
N VAL A 222 -16.83 -30.85 -16.58
CA VAL A 222 -15.79 -30.29 -17.45
C VAL A 222 -16.38 -29.92 -18.81
N ILE A 223 -15.89 -28.84 -19.44
CA ILE A 223 -16.33 -28.41 -20.77
C ILE A 223 -15.22 -28.66 -21.79
N ILE A 224 -15.47 -29.56 -22.74
CA ILE A 224 -14.57 -29.84 -23.87
C ILE A 224 -15.35 -29.77 -25.18
N GLY A 225 -14.81 -29.08 -26.18
CA GLY A 225 -15.41 -29.03 -27.51
C GLY A 225 -16.84 -28.46 -27.50
N GLY A 226 -17.13 -27.54 -26.58
CA GLY A 226 -18.43 -26.89 -26.44
C GLY A 226 -19.50 -27.70 -25.73
N LYS A 227 -19.12 -28.81 -25.09
CA LYS A 227 -20.05 -29.73 -24.43
C LYS A 227 -19.56 -30.09 -23.03
N GLN A 228 -20.52 -30.26 -22.13
CA GLN A 228 -20.26 -30.83 -20.81
C GLN A 228 -19.85 -32.30 -20.95
N HIS A 229 -18.78 -32.70 -20.26
CA HIS A 229 -18.32 -34.08 -20.21
C HIS A 229 -19.33 -34.91 -19.39
N PRO A 230 -19.67 -36.14 -19.83
CA PRO A 230 -20.70 -36.94 -19.17
C PRO A 230 -20.33 -37.38 -17.74
N THR A 231 -19.03 -37.49 -17.44
CA THR A 231 -18.55 -38.10 -16.18
C THR A 231 -17.47 -37.32 -15.45
N TRP A 232 -16.78 -36.39 -16.12
CA TRP A 232 -15.63 -35.71 -15.53
C TRP A 232 -16.09 -34.39 -14.92
N VAL A 233 -15.66 -34.13 -13.69
CA VAL A 233 -15.87 -32.86 -13.01
C VAL A 233 -14.55 -32.17 -12.71
N TYR A 234 -14.53 -30.84 -12.59
CA TYR A 234 -13.27 -30.11 -12.40
C TYR A 234 -12.49 -30.53 -11.13
N GLY A 235 -13.18 -31.04 -10.11
CA GLY A 235 -12.55 -31.56 -8.90
C GLY A 235 -11.60 -32.75 -9.14
N ASP A 236 -11.73 -33.44 -10.27
CA ASP A 236 -10.91 -34.63 -10.60
C ASP A 236 -9.51 -34.26 -11.16
N PHE A 237 -9.20 -32.98 -11.36
CA PHE A 237 -8.04 -32.52 -12.15
C PHE A 237 -7.00 -31.74 -11.35
N GLN A 238 -6.87 -32.01 -10.05
CA GLN A 238 -5.92 -31.28 -9.19
C GLN A 238 -4.47 -31.47 -9.64
N GLU A 239 -4.09 -32.65 -10.13
CA GLU A 239 -2.72 -32.90 -10.63
C GLU A 239 -2.38 -32.03 -11.86
N GLU A 240 -3.34 -31.83 -12.77
CA GLU A 240 -3.18 -30.99 -13.94
C GLU A 240 -3.20 -29.49 -13.58
N ILE A 241 -4.00 -29.09 -12.58
CA ILE A 241 -3.96 -27.73 -12.01
C ILE A 241 -2.58 -27.45 -11.43
N ASP A 242 -2.00 -28.39 -10.68
CA ASP A 242 -0.65 -28.26 -10.12
C ASP A 242 0.40 -28.18 -11.24
N MET A 243 0.26 -29.01 -12.29
CA MET A 243 1.16 -29.01 -13.44
C MET A 243 1.13 -27.68 -14.19
N PHE A 244 -0.07 -27.12 -14.43
CA PHE A 244 -0.24 -25.80 -15.03
C PHE A 244 0.44 -24.71 -14.20
N ASN A 245 0.18 -24.68 -12.88
CA ASN A 245 0.70 -23.65 -12.00
C ASN A 245 2.22 -23.73 -11.84
N LYS A 246 2.77 -24.93 -11.77
CA LYS A 246 4.23 -25.15 -11.80
C LYS A 246 4.83 -24.61 -13.09
N ALA A 247 4.29 -24.99 -14.25
CA ALA A 247 4.77 -24.52 -15.55
C ALA A 247 4.67 -22.99 -15.68
N PHE A 248 3.56 -22.40 -15.26
CA PHE A 248 3.34 -20.96 -15.27
C PHE A 248 4.37 -20.22 -14.41
N ALA A 249 4.57 -20.65 -13.17
CA ALA A 249 5.55 -20.05 -12.27
C ALA A 249 6.98 -20.16 -12.81
N GLU A 250 7.38 -21.32 -13.35
CA GLU A 250 8.71 -21.52 -13.91
C GLU A 250 8.95 -20.66 -15.17
N VAL A 251 7.95 -20.51 -16.04
CA VAL A 251 8.01 -19.58 -17.19
C VAL A 251 8.18 -18.13 -16.72
N MET A 252 7.41 -17.70 -15.72
CA MET A 252 7.53 -16.35 -15.16
C MET A 252 8.89 -16.12 -14.47
N ILE A 253 9.47 -17.15 -13.83
CA ILE A 253 10.82 -17.11 -13.22
C ILE A 253 11.90 -17.00 -14.29
N GLN A 254 11.75 -17.72 -15.41
CA GLN A 254 12.69 -17.71 -16.53
C GLN A 254 12.82 -16.31 -17.13
N GLY A 255 11.70 -15.61 -17.26
CA GLY A 255 11.64 -14.30 -17.92
C GLY A 255 11.73 -14.41 -19.44
N ASP A 256 11.81 -13.25 -20.09
CA ASP A 256 11.90 -13.13 -21.55
C ASP A 256 13.27 -13.57 -22.09
N GLY A 257 13.49 -13.42 -23.40
CA GLY A 257 14.77 -13.77 -24.04
C GLY A 257 15.99 -13.00 -23.50
N ASN A 258 15.77 -11.91 -22.75
CA ASN A 258 16.80 -11.13 -22.07
C ASN A 258 16.83 -11.36 -20.54
N GLY A 259 16.02 -12.29 -20.03
CA GLY A 259 15.84 -12.55 -18.59
C GLY A 259 14.99 -11.51 -17.85
N SER A 260 14.28 -10.64 -18.57
CA SER A 260 13.38 -9.63 -18.00
C SER A 260 12.08 -10.27 -17.55
N ILE A 261 11.45 -9.70 -16.53
CA ILE A 261 10.12 -10.15 -16.08
C ILE A 261 9.06 -9.89 -17.18
N PHE A 262 8.08 -10.78 -17.29
CA PHE A 262 6.85 -10.52 -18.06
C PHE A 262 5.92 -9.58 -17.29
N SER A 263 5.42 -8.54 -17.94
CA SER A 263 4.42 -7.62 -17.34
C SER A 263 3.02 -8.23 -17.34
N PHE A 264 2.72 -9.11 -18.31
CA PHE A 264 1.41 -9.72 -18.50
C PHE A 264 1.48 -11.25 -18.68
N PRO A 265 0.37 -11.98 -18.49
CA PRO A 265 -0.79 -11.53 -17.74
C PRO A 265 -0.39 -11.27 -16.28
N ILE A 266 -1.05 -10.32 -15.62
CA ILE A 266 -0.88 -10.12 -14.18
C ILE A 266 -1.59 -11.30 -13.49
N PRO A 267 -0.87 -12.15 -12.73
CA PRO A 267 -1.48 -13.27 -12.05
C PRO A 267 -1.96 -12.85 -10.66
N THR A 268 -3.14 -13.35 -10.27
CA THR A 268 -3.69 -13.25 -8.91
C THR A 268 -3.99 -14.65 -8.39
N TYR A 269 -3.35 -15.03 -7.29
CA TYR A 269 -3.62 -16.28 -6.58
C TYR A 269 -4.62 -16.07 -5.44
N ASN A 270 -5.61 -16.94 -5.39
CA ASN A 270 -6.65 -16.94 -4.36
C ASN A 270 -6.16 -17.73 -3.13
N LEU A 271 -6.06 -17.09 -1.97
CA LEU A 271 -5.68 -17.75 -0.72
C LEU A 271 -6.93 -18.01 0.12
N SER A 272 -7.34 -19.28 0.24
CA SER A 272 -8.47 -19.71 1.07
C SER A 272 -8.04 -20.13 2.49
N LYS A 273 -9.02 -20.33 3.38
CA LYS A 273 -8.76 -20.72 4.77
C LYS A 273 -8.09 -22.10 4.89
N GLU A 274 -8.35 -22.98 3.93
CA GLU A 274 -7.83 -24.35 3.87
C GLU A 274 -6.47 -24.45 3.15
N PHE A 275 -5.83 -23.31 2.82
CA PHE A 275 -4.59 -23.28 2.08
C PHE A 275 -3.44 -23.98 2.82
N ASP A 276 -2.85 -24.99 2.18
CA ASP A 276 -1.70 -25.75 2.71
C ASP A 276 -0.38 -25.01 2.46
N TRP A 277 0.05 -24.23 3.46
CA TRP A 277 1.27 -23.43 3.40
C TRP A 277 2.56 -24.24 3.25
N GLU A 278 2.60 -25.48 3.73
CA GLU A 278 3.81 -26.32 3.70
C GLU A 278 3.87 -27.22 2.46
N SER A 279 2.86 -27.15 1.60
CA SER A 279 2.77 -28.02 0.43
C SER A 279 3.92 -27.78 -0.55
N PRO A 280 4.70 -28.82 -0.93
CA PRO A 280 5.79 -28.67 -1.88
C PRO A 280 5.30 -28.28 -3.29
N ARG A 281 4.03 -28.54 -3.61
CA ARG A 281 3.41 -28.17 -4.90
C ARG A 281 3.40 -26.65 -5.15
N PHE A 282 3.39 -25.83 -4.10
CA PHE A 282 3.36 -24.36 -4.22
C PHE A 282 4.75 -23.73 -4.19
N LYS A 283 5.81 -24.53 -4.04
CA LYS A 283 7.20 -24.01 -4.01
C LYS A 283 7.55 -23.14 -5.23
N PRO A 284 7.22 -23.51 -6.49
CA PRO A 284 7.52 -22.67 -7.64
C PRO A 284 6.85 -21.29 -7.59
N MET A 285 5.60 -21.23 -7.11
CA MET A 285 4.89 -19.96 -6.89
C MET A 285 5.64 -19.10 -5.87
N TRP A 286 6.06 -19.67 -4.74
CA TRP A 286 6.80 -18.93 -3.72
C TRP A 286 8.19 -18.48 -4.17
N GLU A 287 8.88 -19.28 -5.00
CA GLU A 287 10.15 -18.88 -5.63
C GLU A 287 9.97 -17.70 -6.59
N MET A 288 8.90 -17.73 -7.39
CA MET A 288 8.50 -16.63 -8.25
C MET A 288 8.19 -15.37 -7.43
N THR A 289 7.47 -15.50 -6.31
CA THR A 289 7.16 -14.40 -5.39
C THR A 289 8.40 -13.84 -4.73
N ALA A 290 9.33 -14.69 -4.27
CA ALA A 290 10.57 -14.23 -3.64
C ALA A 290 11.46 -13.44 -4.63
N LYS A 291 11.55 -13.90 -5.89
CA LYS A 291 12.41 -13.30 -6.92
C LYS A 291 11.84 -12.01 -7.50
N TYR A 292 10.56 -12.02 -7.85
CA TYR A 292 9.92 -10.96 -8.64
C TYR A 292 8.72 -10.30 -7.93
N GLY A 293 8.25 -10.81 -6.80
CA GLY A 293 7.09 -10.25 -6.12
C GLY A 293 5.74 -10.49 -6.82
N VAL A 294 5.71 -11.29 -7.88
CA VAL A 294 4.47 -11.79 -8.49
C VAL A 294 4.10 -13.13 -7.85
N PRO A 295 2.81 -13.42 -7.60
CA PRO A 295 1.60 -12.77 -8.10
C PRO A 295 1.09 -11.60 -7.22
N TYR A 296 -0.15 -11.19 -7.45
CA TYR A 296 -1.05 -10.69 -6.42
C TYR A 296 -1.62 -11.83 -5.57
N PHE A 297 -1.88 -11.57 -4.30
CA PHE A 297 -2.61 -12.49 -3.42
C PHE A 297 -3.96 -11.88 -3.02
N ALA A 298 -5.03 -12.60 -3.32
CA ALA A 298 -6.38 -12.29 -2.84
C ALA A 298 -6.62 -13.00 -1.50
N ASN A 299 -6.90 -12.24 -0.45
CA ASN A 299 -7.01 -12.73 0.92
C ASN A 299 -8.43 -13.19 1.26
N PHE A 300 -8.80 -14.44 0.97
CA PHE A 300 -10.07 -15.01 1.43
C PHE A 300 -10.00 -15.62 2.83
N ILE A 301 -8.86 -15.46 3.52
CA ILE A 301 -8.65 -16.02 4.86
C ILE A 301 -9.33 -15.14 5.90
N ASN A 302 -9.02 -13.83 5.87
CA ASN A 302 -9.44 -12.90 6.91
C ASN A 302 -10.17 -11.65 6.38
N SER A 303 -10.26 -11.43 5.07
CA SER A 303 -10.99 -10.26 4.53
C SER A 303 -12.48 -10.53 4.30
N ASP A 304 -13.21 -9.47 3.94
CA ASP A 304 -14.63 -9.52 3.56
C ASP A 304 -14.87 -10.10 2.14
N LEU A 305 -13.81 -10.57 1.45
CA LEU A 305 -13.95 -11.24 0.16
C LEU A 305 -14.67 -12.59 0.31
N ASN A 306 -15.70 -12.80 -0.51
CA ASN A 306 -16.46 -14.04 -0.53
C ASN A 306 -16.26 -14.80 -1.86
N PRO A 307 -15.79 -16.05 -1.86
CA PRO A 307 -15.63 -16.86 -3.08
C PRO A 307 -16.93 -17.04 -3.88
N ALA A 308 -18.10 -16.99 -3.24
CA ALA A 308 -19.39 -17.11 -3.92
C ALA A 308 -19.74 -15.86 -4.76
N ASP A 309 -19.23 -14.69 -4.39
CA ASP A 309 -19.45 -13.43 -5.12
C ASP A 309 -18.67 -13.41 -6.45
N PHE A 310 -17.60 -14.20 -6.56
CA PHE A 310 -16.82 -14.33 -7.80
C PHE A 310 -17.62 -14.94 -8.97
N ARG A 311 -18.70 -15.69 -8.67
CA ARG A 311 -19.52 -16.34 -9.69
C ARG A 311 -20.98 -15.88 -9.75
N SER A 312 -21.50 -15.28 -8.68
CA SER A 312 -22.91 -14.83 -8.62
C SER A 312 -23.27 -13.87 -9.78
N MET A 313 -22.26 -13.14 -10.29
CA MET A 313 -22.33 -12.21 -11.41
C MET A 313 -22.51 -12.86 -12.79
N CYS A 314 -22.02 -14.09 -13.01
CA CYS A 314 -22.04 -14.73 -14.32
C CYS A 314 -23.41 -15.30 -14.66
N CYS A 315 -24.04 -16.04 -13.73
CA CYS A 315 -25.08 -16.99 -14.12
C CYS A 315 -26.48 -16.75 -13.55
N ARG A 316 -26.67 -16.19 -12.34
CA ARG A 316 -27.98 -16.33 -11.67
C ARG A 316 -28.48 -15.18 -10.78
N LEU A 317 -27.63 -14.24 -10.35
CA LEU A 317 -28.08 -13.20 -9.41
C LEU A 317 -28.34 -11.85 -10.10
N ARG A 318 -29.46 -11.22 -9.74
CA ARG A 318 -29.61 -9.77 -9.87
C ARG A 318 -29.04 -9.18 -8.58
N LEU A 319 -27.95 -8.44 -8.67
CA LEU A 319 -27.37 -7.80 -7.49
C LEU A 319 -28.38 -6.83 -6.88
N ASP A 320 -28.55 -6.94 -5.55
CA ASP A 320 -29.50 -6.11 -4.81
C ASP A 320 -28.96 -4.68 -4.69
N THR A 321 -29.57 -3.73 -5.39
CA THR A 321 -29.12 -2.32 -5.37
C THR A 321 -29.32 -1.64 -4.01
N ARG A 322 -29.98 -2.29 -3.04
CA ARG A 322 -30.08 -1.83 -1.64
C ARG A 322 -28.80 -2.01 -0.84
N LYS A 323 -27.80 -2.70 -1.40
CA LYS A 323 -26.47 -2.87 -0.80
C LYS A 323 -25.40 -2.45 -1.80
N LEU A 324 -24.30 -1.89 -1.30
CA LEU A 324 -23.08 -1.76 -2.07
C LEU A 324 -22.42 -3.14 -2.14
N HIS A 325 -22.24 -3.62 -3.37
CA HIS A 325 -21.55 -4.88 -3.62
C HIS A 325 -20.07 -4.63 -3.83
N THR A 326 -19.24 -5.54 -3.33
CA THR A 326 -17.80 -5.47 -3.55
C THR A 326 -17.45 -6.05 -4.92
N ARG A 327 -16.74 -5.28 -5.75
CA ARG A 327 -16.14 -5.77 -7.01
C ARG A 327 -14.96 -6.66 -6.66
N ALA A 328 -15.09 -7.95 -6.95
CA ALA A 328 -14.02 -8.92 -6.78
C ALA A 328 -12.97 -8.85 -7.92
N GLY A 329 -11.71 -9.16 -7.59
CA GLY A 329 -10.55 -9.18 -8.50
C GLY A 329 -9.49 -8.07 -8.29
N GLY A 330 -9.65 -7.20 -7.29
CA GLY A 330 -8.66 -6.17 -6.97
C GLY A 330 -8.68 -5.01 -7.98
N ILE A 331 -7.56 -4.29 -8.10
CA ILE A 331 -7.46 -3.12 -8.99
C ILE A 331 -7.50 -3.53 -10.48
N PHE A 332 -6.82 -4.61 -10.85
CA PHE A 332 -6.65 -5.01 -12.25
C PHE A 332 -7.38 -6.31 -12.64
N GLY A 333 -8.00 -7.00 -11.68
CA GLY A 333 -8.84 -8.16 -11.95
C GLY A 333 -10.32 -7.82 -11.80
N ALA A 334 -11.12 -8.34 -12.72
CA ALA A 334 -12.57 -8.32 -12.64
C ALA A 334 -13.09 -9.76 -12.73
N THR A 335 -14.17 -10.04 -11.99
CA THR A 335 -14.87 -11.33 -12.07
C THR A 335 -15.60 -11.48 -13.41
N PRO A 336 -15.99 -12.70 -13.82
CA PRO A 336 -16.49 -12.91 -15.17
C PRO A 336 -17.82 -12.20 -15.42
N LEU A 337 -17.94 -11.60 -16.61
CA LEU A 337 -19.11 -10.85 -17.08
C LEU A 337 -19.49 -9.64 -16.21
N THR A 338 -18.47 -9.02 -15.61
CA THR A 338 -18.56 -7.73 -14.90
C THR A 338 -17.24 -6.97 -15.06
N GLY A 339 -17.18 -5.74 -14.56
CA GLY A 339 -16.06 -4.83 -14.68
C GLY A 339 -16.52 -3.43 -14.33
N SER A 340 -15.87 -2.43 -14.90
CA SER A 340 -16.30 -1.05 -14.77
C SER A 340 -16.57 -0.47 -16.15
N LEU A 341 -17.70 0.23 -16.27
CA LEU A 341 -18.05 0.93 -17.49
C LEU A 341 -17.25 2.24 -17.61
N GLY A 342 -16.96 2.89 -16.49
CA GLY A 342 -16.17 4.11 -16.43
C GLY A 342 -15.72 4.41 -15.01
N VAL A 343 -14.59 5.13 -14.90
CA VAL A 343 -14.00 5.55 -13.64
C VAL A 343 -13.90 7.06 -13.62
N VAL A 344 -14.36 7.67 -12.52
CA VAL A 344 -14.13 9.09 -12.22
C VAL A 344 -13.44 9.19 -10.86
N THR A 345 -12.28 9.83 -10.79
CA THR A 345 -11.51 9.99 -9.54
C THR A 345 -11.65 11.39 -8.98
N LEU A 346 -12.11 11.52 -7.74
CA LEU A 346 -12.22 12.79 -7.03
C LEU A 346 -10.85 13.30 -6.58
N ASN A 347 -10.54 14.56 -6.87
CA ASN A 347 -9.32 15.23 -6.45
C ASN A 347 -9.49 15.84 -5.05
N LEU A 348 -9.32 15.03 -4.01
CA LEU A 348 -9.61 15.45 -2.63
C LEU A 348 -8.79 16.68 -2.17
N PRO A 349 -7.51 16.85 -2.53
CA PRO A 349 -6.76 18.08 -2.24
C PRO A 349 -7.41 19.34 -2.80
N ASN A 350 -7.81 19.32 -4.08
CA ASN A 350 -8.51 20.44 -4.71
C ASN A 350 -9.83 20.78 -3.98
N LEU A 351 -10.61 19.75 -3.64
CA LEU A 351 -11.86 19.94 -2.90
C LEU A 351 -11.60 20.52 -1.50
N ALA A 352 -10.53 20.10 -0.83
CA ALA A 352 -10.09 20.64 0.46
C ALA A 352 -9.69 22.12 0.36
N LEU A 353 -8.91 22.51 -0.66
CA LEU A 353 -8.50 23.89 -0.93
C LEU A 353 -9.71 24.81 -1.13
N ARG A 354 -10.75 24.32 -1.82
CA ARG A 354 -12.01 25.05 -2.05
C ARG A 354 -12.84 25.19 -0.78
N ALA A 355 -12.95 24.13 0.01
CA ALA A 355 -13.81 24.08 1.19
C ALA A 355 -13.29 24.92 2.37
N LYS A 356 -11.96 24.95 2.58
CA LYS A 356 -11.26 25.65 3.68
C LYS A 356 -11.64 25.22 5.11
N SER A 357 -12.58 24.30 5.28
CA SER A 357 -13.04 23.79 6.58
C SER A 357 -13.69 22.43 6.40
N VAL A 358 -13.65 21.60 7.45
CA VAL A 358 -14.22 20.25 7.43
C VAL A 358 -15.72 20.22 7.12
N PRO A 359 -16.59 21.06 7.72
CA PRO A 359 -18.02 21.00 7.41
C PRO A 359 -18.32 21.29 5.94
N LYS A 360 -17.70 22.32 5.36
CA LYS A 360 -17.87 22.67 3.94
C LYS A 360 -17.24 21.64 2.99
N PHE A 361 -16.29 20.83 3.47
CA PHE A 361 -15.63 19.83 2.64
C PHE A 361 -16.61 18.77 2.18
N PHE A 362 -17.48 18.27 3.08
CA PHE A 362 -18.51 17.30 2.72
C PHE A 362 -19.53 17.86 1.71
N ASP A 363 -19.91 19.13 1.84
CA ASP A 363 -20.79 19.80 0.85
C ASP A 363 -20.16 19.85 -0.55
N VAL A 364 -18.87 20.22 -0.62
CA VAL A 364 -18.11 20.28 -1.88
C VAL A 364 -17.90 18.88 -2.47
N VAL A 365 -17.64 17.87 -1.63
CA VAL A 365 -17.55 16.46 -2.05
C VAL A 365 -18.89 16.00 -2.62
N LYS A 366 -20.01 16.31 -1.97
CA LYS A 366 -21.35 15.97 -2.45
C LYS A 366 -21.66 16.59 -3.81
N GLU A 367 -21.43 17.91 -3.95
CA GLU A 367 -21.63 18.62 -5.21
C GLU A 367 -20.83 17.96 -6.35
N THR A 368 -19.57 17.61 -6.05
CA THR A 368 -18.66 16.97 -7.00
C THR A 368 -19.11 15.56 -7.36
N LEU A 369 -19.57 14.76 -6.39
CA LEU A 369 -20.09 13.41 -6.59
C LEU A 369 -21.32 13.39 -7.50
N VAL A 370 -22.23 14.35 -7.36
CA VAL A 370 -23.44 14.43 -8.20
C VAL A 370 -23.06 14.63 -9.67
N VAL A 371 -22.07 15.49 -9.96
CA VAL A 371 -21.60 15.72 -11.33
C VAL A 371 -20.77 14.54 -11.85
N ALA A 372 -20.00 13.87 -10.99
CA ALA A 372 -19.30 12.64 -11.35
C ALA A 372 -20.28 11.51 -11.73
N LYS A 373 -21.39 11.36 -10.98
CA LYS A 373 -22.50 10.45 -11.31
C LYS A 373 -23.08 10.77 -12.68
N GLU A 374 -23.39 12.04 -12.95
CA GLU A 374 -23.92 12.48 -14.25
C GLU A 374 -23.00 12.08 -15.42
N SER A 375 -21.68 12.26 -15.26
CA SER A 375 -20.69 11.84 -16.24
C SER A 375 -20.71 10.33 -16.50
N LEU A 376 -20.74 9.51 -15.44
CA LEU A 376 -20.77 8.04 -15.55
C LEU A 376 -22.07 7.53 -16.20
N GLU A 377 -23.22 8.11 -15.82
CA GLU A 377 -24.51 7.74 -16.40
C GLU A 377 -24.63 8.17 -17.86
N THR A 378 -24.11 9.34 -18.22
CA THR A 378 -24.01 9.79 -19.62
C THR A 378 -23.18 8.80 -20.44
N LYS A 379 -22.01 8.39 -19.94
CA LYS A 379 -21.18 7.38 -20.59
C LYS A 379 -21.95 6.07 -20.76
N ARG A 380 -22.66 5.61 -19.72
CA ARG A 380 -23.48 4.39 -19.78
C ARG A 380 -24.51 4.43 -20.89
N GLN A 381 -25.26 5.52 -20.97
CA GLN A 381 -26.28 5.69 -21.98
C GLN A 381 -25.69 5.67 -23.40
N VAL A 382 -24.59 6.40 -23.62
CA VAL A 382 -23.92 6.47 -24.94
C VAL A 382 -23.37 5.12 -25.36
N ILE A 383 -22.71 4.38 -24.47
CA ILE A 383 -22.11 3.08 -24.83
C ILE A 383 -23.20 2.02 -25.04
N GLU A 384 -24.23 1.98 -24.21
CA GLU A 384 -25.36 1.06 -24.37
C GLU A 384 -26.12 1.31 -25.68
N SER A 385 -26.27 2.58 -26.10
CA SER A 385 -26.98 2.91 -27.33
C SER A 385 -26.20 2.62 -28.63
N HIS A 386 -24.89 2.37 -28.53
CA HIS A 386 -24.01 2.14 -29.69
C HIS A 386 -23.34 0.75 -29.65
N MET A 387 -24.05 -0.26 -29.14
CA MET A 387 -23.51 -1.61 -28.97
C MET A 387 -23.12 -2.31 -30.29
N GLU A 388 -23.56 -1.79 -31.43
CA GLU A 388 -23.11 -2.21 -32.77
C GLU A 388 -21.62 -1.92 -33.04
N LEU A 389 -21.03 -0.96 -32.32
CA LEU A 389 -19.59 -0.66 -32.39
C LEU A 389 -18.72 -1.72 -31.68
N TYR A 390 -19.31 -2.53 -30.79
CA TYR A 390 -18.61 -3.56 -30.00
C TYR A 390 -19.16 -4.96 -30.31
N PRO A 391 -19.05 -5.44 -31.57
CA PRO A 391 -19.72 -6.65 -32.02
C PRO A 391 -19.27 -7.92 -31.27
N TYR A 392 -18.01 -8.02 -30.82
CA TYR A 392 -17.57 -9.17 -30.03
C TYR A 392 -18.09 -9.08 -28.60
N THR A 393 -17.94 -7.93 -27.95
CA THR A 393 -18.49 -7.66 -26.61
C THR A 393 -19.99 -7.94 -26.55
N ARG A 394 -20.73 -7.48 -27.55
CA ARG A 394 -22.17 -7.75 -27.70
C ARG A 394 -22.49 -9.25 -27.72
N PHE A 395 -21.66 -10.05 -28.38
CA PHE A 395 -21.84 -11.51 -28.44
C PHE A 395 -21.60 -12.16 -27.07
N TYR A 396 -20.49 -11.86 -26.41
CA TYR A 396 -20.14 -12.47 -25.13
C TYR A 396 -20.94 -11.92 -23.93
N LEU A 397 -21.55 -10.73 -24.04
CA LEU A 397 -22.48 -10.20 -23.04
C LEU A 397 -23.96 -10.52 -23.34
N LYS A 398 -24.24 -11.36 -24.36
CA LYS A 398 -25.62 -11.71 -24.75
C LYS A 398 -26.44 -12.33 -23.60
N SER A 399 -25.82 -13.16 -22.77
CA SER A 399 -26.49 -13.78 -21.62
C SER A 399 -26.95 -12.75 -20.59
N VAL A 400 -26.14 -11.70 -20.36
CA VAL A 400 -26.48 -10.56 -19.52
C VAL A 400 -27.65 -9.79 -20.11
N PHE A 401 -27.59 -9.46 -21.40
CA PHE A 401 -28.67 -8.76 -22.10
C PHE A 401 -29.99 -9.55 -22.08
N GLN A 402 -29.95 -10.87 -22.29
CA GLN A 402 -31.15 -11.71 -22.25
C GLN A 402 -31.87 -11.61 -20.90
N ARG A 403 -31.10 -11.57 -19.80
CA ARG A 403 -31.57 -11.50 -18.41
C ARG A 403 -32.00 -10.10 -18.00
N ALA A 404 -31.16 -9.10 -18.25
CA ALA A 404 -31.29 -7.74 -17.70
C ALA A 404 -31.82 -6.70 -18.69
N LYS A 405 -31.91 -7.06 -19.98
CA LYS A 405 -32.27 -6.17 -21.11
C LYS A 405 -31.32 -5.01 -21.37
N THR A 406 -30.15 -5.03 -20.74
CA THR A 406 -29.01 -4.16 -21.02
C THR A 406 -27.72 -5.00 -20.99
N TYR A 407 -26.72 -4.63 -21.78
CA TYR A 407 -25.46 -5.39 -21.85
C TYR A 407 -24.57 -5.15 -20.62
N TRP A 408 -24.57 -3.92 -20.12
CA TRP A 408 -23.68 -3.47 -19.03
C TRP A 408 -24.33 -3.53 -17.64
N ALA A 409 -25.39 -4.32 -17.46
CA ALA A 409 -26.13 -4.43 -16.20
C ALA A 409 -25.26 -4.83 -15.00
N ASN A 410 -24.23 -5.63 -15.26
CA ASN A 410 -23.31 -6.13 -14.25
C ASN A 410 -22.07 -5.24 -14.06
N HIS A 411 -21.87 -4.21 -14.88
CA HIS A 411 -20.68 -3.36 -14.82
C HIS A 411 -20.92 -2.14 -13.94
N PHE A 412 -19.95 -1.86 -13.07
CA PHE A 412 -20.01 -0.77 -12.11
C PHE A 412 -19.73 0.59 -12.76
N SER A 413 -20.36 1.62 -12.22
CA SER A 413 -19.96 3.03 -12.35
C SER A 413 -19.01 3.35 -11.19
N THR A 414 -17.73 3.53 -11.47
CA THR A 414 -16.69 3.56 -10.42
C THR A 414 -16.32 4.98 -10.02
N ILE A 415 -16.39 5.25 -8.72
CA ILE A 415 -15.83 6.47 -8.13
C ILE A 415 -14.52 6.12 -7.43
N GLY A 416 -13.45 6.80 -7.81
CA GLY A 416 -12.14 6.71 -7.19
C GLY A 416 -11.82 7.94 -6.35
N VAL A 417 -10.78 7.85 -5.53
CA VAL A 417 -10.25 8.99 -4.76
C VAL A 417 -8.74 9.07 -4.88
N ILE A 418 -8.19 10.27 -4.70
CA ILE A 418 -6.75 10.52 -4.66
C ILE A 418 -6.42 11.66 -3.69
N GLY A 419 -5.23 11.60 -3.08
CA GLY A 419 -4.67 12.71 -2.32
C GLY A 419 -5.30 12.93 -0.94
N MET A 420 -5.80 11.88 -0.30
CA MET A 420 -6.39 12.05 1.05
C MET A 420 -5.36 12.56 2.07
N ASN A 421 -4.09 12.16 1.93
CA ASN A 421 -3.02 12.69 2.77
C ASN A 421 -2.90 14.21 2.68
N GLU A 422 -2.86 14.75 1.46
CA GLU A 422 -2.74 16.18 1.24
C GLU A 422 -4.03 16.89 1.69
N ALA A 423 -5.21 16.31 1.46
CA ALA A 423 -6.47 16.84 1.97
C ALA A 423 -6.50 16.93 3.52
N CYS A 424 -5.97 15.92 4.22
CA CYS A 424 -5.81 15.97 5.68
C CYS A 424 -4.89 17.11 6.10
N THR A 425 -3.75 17.28 5.43
CA THR A 425 -2.81 18.37 5.74
C THR A 425 -3.45 19.73 5.52
N ILE A 426 -4.18 19.93 4.42
CA ILE A 426 -4.86 21.19 4.08
C ILE A 426 -5.96 21.53 5.11
N LEU A 427 -6.77 20.56 5.53
CA LEU A 427 -7.93 20.81 6.40
C LEU A 427 -7.60 20.78 7.89
N LEU A 428 -6.64 19.95 8.30
CA LEU A 428 -6.37 19.61 9.70
C LEU A 428 -4.93 19.95 10.14
N GLY A 429 -4.07 20.41 9.22
CA GLY A 429 -2.68 20.78 9.50
C GLY A 429 -1.74 19.60 9.76
N ARG A 430 -2.20 18.35 9.61
CA ARG A 430 -1.40 17.13 9.79
C ARG A 430 -1.75 16.07 8.77
N SER A 431 -0.76 15.23 8.44
CA SER A 431 -0.88 14.12 7.48
C SER A 431 -1.91 13.07 7.91
N ILE A 432 -2.26 12.18 6.97
CA ILE A 432 -3.17 11.05 7.23
C ILE A 432 -2.65 10.14 8.35
N CYS A 433 -1.34 10.12 8.62
CA CYS A 433 -0.71 9.34 9.69
C CYS A 433 -1.35 9.60 11.07
N HIS A 434 -1.87 10.82 11.29
CA HIS A 434 -2.51 11.24 12.53
C HIS A 434 -4.03 11.43 12.41
N ASN A 435 -4.55 11.39 11.17
CA ASN A 435 -5.93 11.75 10.84
C ASN A 435 -6.65 10.61 10.09
N LYS A 436 -6.29 9.37 10.39
CA LYS A 436 -6.89 8.17 9.78
C LYS A 436 -8.41 8.15 9.92
N ASP A 437 -8.94 8.54 11.08
CA ASP A 437 -10.38 8.49 11.34
C ASP A 437 -11.14 9.51 10.47
N PHE A 438 -10.53 10.66 10.19
CA PHE A 438 -11.10 11.61 9.23
C PHE A 438 -11.13 11.01 7.82
N ALA A 439 -10.04 10.40 7.36
CA ALA A 439 -10.00 9.72 6.07
C ALA A 439 -11.09 8.62 5.96
N ALA A 440 -11.26 7.81 7.01
CA ALA A 440 -12.31 6.79 7.06
C ALA A 440 -13.71 7.41 6.96
N SER A 441 -13.99 8.50 7.70
CA SER A 441 -15.28 9.19 7.64
C SER A 441 -15.61 9.75 6.25
N VAL A 442 -14.60 10.17 5.48
CA VAL A 442 -14.79 10.64 4.10
C VAL A 442 -15.11 9.47 3.17
N LEU A 443 -14.45 8.32 3.31
CA LEU A 443 -14.78 7.13 2.53
C LEU A 443 -16.18 6.60 2.85
N GLU A 444 -16.57 6.60 4.12
CA GLU A 444 -17.91 6.24 4.58
C GLU A 444 -18.97 7.17 3.98
N TYR A 445 -18.75 8.48 4.05
CA TYR A 445 -19.63 9.47 3.43
C TYR A 445 -19.80 9.26 1.92
N ILE A 446 -18.69 9.01 1.20
CA ILE A 446 -18.76 8.73 -0.24
C ILE A 446 -19.60 7.48 -0.49
N LYS A 447 -19.37 6.39 0.26
CA LYS A 447 -20.17 5.15 0.13
C LYS A 447 -21.66 5.41 0.33
N ASP A 448 -22.04 6.18 1.34
CA ASP A 448 -23.45 6.50 1.59
C ASP A 448 -24.09 7.21 0.39
N GLU A 449 -23.41 8.19 -0.20
CA GLU A 449 -23.88 8.86 -1.42
C GLU A 449 -23.93 7.91 -2.63
N LEU A 450 -22.95 7.00 -2.79
CA LEU A 450 -23.01 5.97 -3.84
C LEU A 450 -24.21 5.05 -3.67
N GLN A 451 -24.56 4.70 -2.43
CA GLN A 451 -25.73 3.88 -2.13
C GLN A 451 -27.04 4.62 -2.51
N VAL A 452 -27.10 5.94 -2.29
CA VAL A 452 -28.20 6.78 -2.79
C VAL A 452 -28.25 6.73 -4.32
N PHE A 453 -27.11 6.87 -4.99
CA PHE A 453 -27.05 6.83 -6.46
C PHE A 453 -27.50 5.48 -7.03
N GLN A 454 -27.10 4.35 -6.45
CA GLN A 454 -27.57 3.03 -6.88
C GLN A 454 -29.09 2.89 -6.76
N LEU A 455 -29.68 3.44 -5.70
CA LEU A 455 -31.13 3.41 -5.50
C LEU A 455 -31.87 4.30 -6.49
N GLU A 456 -31.30 5.45 -6.86
CA GLU A 456 -31.85 6.39 -7.83
C GLU A 456 -31.78 5.84 -9.26
N THR A 457 -30.58 5.44 -9.72
CA THR A 457 -30.35 5.06 -11.12
C THR A 457 -30.61 3.59 -11.40
N LYS A 458 -30.67 2.74 -10.36
CA LYS A 458 -30.72 1.28 -10.45
C LYS A 458 -29.46 0.65 -11.09
N HIS A 459 -28.38 1.40 -11.22
CA HIS A 459 -27.08 0.91 -11.66
C HIS A 459 -26.14 0.68 -10.48
N LEU A 460 -25.12 -0.16 -10.70
CA LEU A 460 -24.14 -0.50 -9.67
C LEU A 460 -23.07 0.60 -9.57
N PHE A 461 -22.71 0.98 -8.35
CA PHE A 461 -21.64 1.92 -8.04
C PHE A 461 -20.68 1.29 -7.04
N ASN A 462 -19.39 1.62 -7.15
CA ASN A 462 -18.37 1.17 -6.20
C ASN A 462 -17.31 2.26 -5.94
N LEU A 463 -16.60 2.10 -4.83
CA LEU A 463 -15.52 2.98 -4.40
C LEU A 463 -14.16 2.32 -4.61
N GLU A 464 -13.27 2.95 -5.38
CA GLU A 464 -11.97 2.40 -5.76
C GLU A 464 -10.78 3.21 -5.21
N ALA A 465 -9.71 2.52 -4.83
CA ALA A 465 -8.42 3.11 -4.54
C ALA A 465 -7.68 3.33 -5.85
N THR A 466 -7.81 4.53 -6.44
CA THR A 466 -7.25 4.84 -7.76
C THR A 466 -5.72 4.62 -7.76
N PRO A 467 -5.17 3.80 -8.68
CA PRO A 467 -3.72 3.57 -8.80
C PRO A 467 -2.92 4.82 -9.16
N ALA A 468 -3.60 5.76 -9.82
CA ALA A 468 -3.14 7.10 -10.11
C ALA A 468 -1.76 7.17 -10.79
N GLU A 469 -1.53 6.36 -11.84
CA GLU A 469 -0.29 6.36 -12.63
C GLU A 469 0.09 7.76 -13.10
N SER A 470 -0.71 8.35 -13.97
CA SER A 470 -0.55 9.73 -14.42
C SER A 470 -1.35 10.73 -13.59
N THR A 471 -2.49 10.29 -13.04
CA THR A 471 -3.44 11.15 -12.35
C THR A 471 -2.83 11.87 -11.15
N CYS A 472 -1.90 11.22 -10.41
CA CYS A 472 -1.25 11.85 -9.25
C CYS A 472 -0.44 13.10 -9.61
N TYR A 473 0.31 13.05 -10.71
CA TYR A 473 1.13 14.14 -11.19
C TYR A 473 0.30 15.18 -11.93
N LYS A 474 -0.60 14.74 -12.81
CA LYS A 474 -1.46 15.60 -13.62
C LYS A 474 -2.32 16.52 -12.75
N LEU A 475 -2.98 15.97 -11.74
CA LEU A 475 -3.85 16.75 -10.86
C LEU A 475 -3.05 17.75 -10.02
N ALA A 476 -1.94 17.31 -9.42
CA ALA A 476 -1.08 18.17 -8.62
C ALA A 476 -0.49 19.33 -9.44
N LYS A 477 -0.08 19.06 -10.69
CA LYS A 477 0.40 20.09 -11.61
C LYS A 477 -0.67 21.14 -11.93
N ILE A 478 -1.89 20.71 -12.26
CA ILE A 478 -2.99 21.63 -12.58
C ILE A 478 -3.40 22.44 -11.34
N ASP A 479 -3.43 21.82 -10.15
CA ASP A 479 -3.76 22.54 -8.92
C ASP A 479 -2.70 23.59 -8.56
N ASN A 480 -1.41 23.33 -8.83
CA ASN A 480 -0.36 24.33 -8.70
C ASN A 480 -0.62 25.58 -9.56
N GLU A 481 -1.19 25.41 -10.75
CA GLU A 481 -1.57 26.52 -11.64
C GLU A 481 -2.85 27.24 -11.15
N LEU A 482 -3.84 26.48 -10.64
CA LEU A 482 -5.12 27.02 -10.16
C LEU A 482 -4.99 27.72 -8.80
N PHE A 483 -4.08 27.28 -7.94
CA PHE A 483 -3.88 27.76 -6.58
C PHE A 483 -2.41 28.13 -6.32
N PRO A 484 -1.88 29.20 -6.94
CA PRO A 484 -0.46 29.53 -6.92
C PRO A 484 0.10 29.89 -5.53
N ASN A 485 -0.78 30.15 -4.54
CA ASN A 485 -0.39 30.47 -3.17
C ASN A 485 -0.48 29.26 -2.21
N ALA A 486 -0.96 28.10 -2.69
CA ALA A 486 -1.05 26.88 -1.89
C ALA A 486 0.24 26.06 -2.04
N GLU A 487 0.69 25.44 -0.95
CA GLU A 487 1.80 24.50 -0.98
C GLU A 487 1.28 23.15 -1.47
N ILE A 488 1.50 22.85 -2.75
CA ILE A 488 1.03 21.63 -3.41
C ILE A 488 2.27 20.81 -3.82
N PRO A 489 2.33 19.51 -3.46
CA PRO A 489 3.47 18.66 -3.81
C PRO A 489 3.54 18.40 -5.32
N GLU A 490 4.67 17.84 -5.78
CA GLU A 490 4.84 17.48 -7.19
C GLU A 490 3.90 16.35 -7.65
N PHE A 491 3.47 15.48 -6.73
CA PHE A 491 2.48 14.44 -6.97
C PHE A 491 1.60 14.25 -5.74
N TYR A 492 0.35 13.82 -5.95
CA TYR A 492 -0.54 13.44 -4.86
C TYR A 492 -0.37 11.99 -4.43
N THR A 493 -0.53 11.76 -3.12
CA THR A 493 -0.49 10.42 -2.56
C THR A 493 -1.66 9.58 -3.11
N ASN A 494 -1.37 8.34 -3.52
CA ASN A 494 -2.37 7.44 -4.09
C ASN A 494 -3.53 7.20 -3.11
N SER A 495 -4.76 7.51 -3.50
CA SER A 495 -5.98 7.21 -2.74
C SER A 495 -5.93 7.66 -1.27
N THR A 496 -5.97 6.70 -0.34
CA THR A 496 -5.83 6.88 1.11
C THR A 496 -4.58 6.18 1.68
N MET A 497 -3.60 5.91 0.82
CA MET A 497 -2.33 5.34 1.24
C MET A 497 -1.57 6.29 2.17
N LEU A 498 -0.67 5.71 2.96
CA LEU A 498 0.33 6.49 3.66
C LEU A 498 1.27 7.17 2.64
N PRO A 499 1.82 8.36 2.96
CA PRO A 499 2.96 8.91 2.23
C PRO A 499 4.08 7.88 2.14
N VAL A 500 4.73 7.80 0.97
CA VAL A 500 5.72 6.76 0.67
C VAL A 500 6.98 6.84 1.54
N ASP A 501 7.21 7.96 2.22
CA ASP A 501 8.33 8.22 3.14
C ASP A 501 7.94 8.14 4.63
N SER A 502 6.70 7.79 4.94
CA SER A 502 6.15 7.87 6.30
C SER A 502 6.76 6.85 7.28
N THR A 503 7.01 5.62 6.84
CA THR A 503 7.50 4.53 7.69
C THR A 503 8.22 3.46 6.85
N ASP A 504 9.26 2.88 7.41
CA ASP A 504 9.96 1.67 6.93
C ASP A 504 9.49 0.39 7.64
N ASP A 505 8.67 0.52 8.69
CA ASP A 505 8.00 -0.61 9.36
C ASP A 505 6.73 -1.02 8.59
N LEU A 506 6.77 -2.23 8.02
CA LEU A 506 5.67 -2.86 7.30
C LEU A 506 4.42 -3.08 8.16
N PHE A 507 4.58 -3.56 9.40
CA PHE A 507 3.45 -3.90 10.26
C PHE A 507 2.78 -2.65 10.83
N LYS A 508 3.56 -1.59 11.08
CA LYS A 508 3.00 -0.26 11.36
C LYS A 508 2.19 0.27 10.19
N ALA A 509 2.70 0.14 8.95
CA ALA A 509 1.97 0.55 7.76
C ALA A 509 0.68 -0.27 7.57
N LEU A 510 0.73 -1.59 7.72
CA LEU A 510 -0.43 -2.49 7.63
C LEU A 510 -1.48 -2.16 8.70
N THR A 511 -1.07 -1.96 9.95
CA THR A 511 -1.98 -1.62 11.06
C THR A 511 -2.68 -0.28 10.82
N HIS A 512 -1.98 0.70 10.26
CA HIS A 512 -2.61 1.94 9.85
C HIS A 512 -3.58 1.74 8.68
N GLN A 513 -3.15 1.00 7.66
CA GLN A 513 -3.88 0.91 6.39
C GLN A 513 -5.07 -0.04 6.44
N GLU A 514 -5.08 -1.04 7.32
CA GLU A 514 -6.12 -2.08 7.38
C GLU A 514 -7.54 -1.50 7.32
N SER A 515 -7.89 -0.60 8.25
CA SER A 515 -9.24 -0.04 8.34
C SER A 515 -9.62 0.83 7.16
N LEU A 516 -8.66 1.39 6.41
CA LEU A 516 -8.93 2.19 5.21
C LEU A 516 -9.09 1.30 3.98
N GLN A 517 -8.25 0.26 3.85
CA GLN A 517 -8.30 -0.64 2.70
C GLN A 517 -9.57 -1.48 2.68
N THR A 518 -10.18 -1.77 3.84
CA THR A 518 -11.47 -2.47 3.93
C THR A 518 -12.67 -1.62 3.54
N GLU A 519 -12.53 -0.29 3.46
CA GLU A 519 -13.64 0.59 3.05
C GLU A 519 -13.91 0.55 1.54
N TYR A 520 -12.94 0.13 0.75
CA TYR A 520 -13.08 0.07 -0.71
C TYR A 520 -13.94 -1.10 -1.14
N THR A 521 -15.08 -0.80 -1.75
CA THR A 521 -15.97 -1.78 -2.39
C THR A 521 -15.57 -2.06 -3.85
N GLY A 522 -14.56 -1.37 -4.38
CA GLY A 522 -13.98 -1.59 -5.69
C GLY A 522 -12.58 -2.19 -5.61
N GLY A 523 -11.68 -1.74 -6.50
CA GLY A 523 -10.29 -2.17 -6.47
C GLY A 523 -9.51 -1.54 -5.32
N THR A 524 -8.78 -2.36 -4.57
CA THR A 524 -7.75 -1.96 -3.60
C THR A 524 -6.59 -2.96 -3.66
N VAL A 525 -5.38 -2.52 -3.30
CA VAL A 525 -4.22 -3.37 -3.05
C VAL A 525 -3.26 -2.68 -2.10
N PHE A 526 -2.70 -3.43 -1.14
CA PHE A 526 -1.54 -3.01 -0.37
C PHE A 526 -0.25 -3.53 -1.01
N HIS A 527 0.67 -2.62 -1.34
CA HIS A 527 1.99 -2.95 -1.86
C HIS A 527 3.02 -2.96 -0.72
N ALA A 528 3.53 -4.15 -0.38
CA ALA A 528 4.69 -4.28 0.49
C ALA A 528 5.96 -4.01 -0.36
N PHE A 529 6.40 -2.76 -0.41
CA PHE A 529 7.63 -2.34 -1.11
C PHE A 529 8.87 -2.85 -0.38
N LEU A 530 9.61 -3.77 -1.00
CA LEU A 530 10.82 -4.40 -0.48
C LEU A 530 12.03 -3.86 -1.25
N GLY A 531 13.19 -3.77 -0.58
CA GLY A 531 14.42 -3.27 -1.21
C GLY A 531 14.95 -4.17 -2.31
N GLU A 532 15.05 -5.47 -2.04
CA GLU A 532 15.50 -6.47 -3.00
C GLU A 532 14.71 -7.76 -2.87
N ARG A 533 15.05 -8.76 -3.69
CA ARG A 533 14.45 -10.09 -3.59
C ARG A 533 14.58 -10.67 -2.20
N LEU A 534 13.59 -11.47 -1.80
CA LEU A 534 13.69 -12.23 -0.57
C LEU A 534 14.72 -13.37 -0.72
N SER A 535 15.42 -13.66 0.37
CA SER A 535 16.52 -14.64 0.40
C SER A 535 16.05 -16.08 0.18
N SER A 536 14.79 -16.39 0.45
CA SER A 536 14.20 -17.71 0.22
C SER A 536 12.72 -17.63 -0.10
N TRP A 537 12.21 -18.70 -0.73
CA TRP A 537 10.78 -18.87 -0.97
C TRP A 537 9.98 -19.02 0.34
N THR A 538 10.58 -19.55 1.41
CA THR A 538 9.93 -19.67 2.73
C THR A 538 9.68 -18.29 3.34
N HIS A 539 10.62 -17.35 3.21
CA HIS A 539 10.40 -15.98 3.69
C HIS A 539 9.26 -15.28 2.95
N ALA A 540 9.13 -15.48 1.63
CA ALA A 540 8.00 -14.95 0.86
C ALA A 540 6.66 -15.52 1.35
N ARG A 541 6.61 -16.85 1.52
CA ARG A 541 5.45 -17.55 2.07
C ARG A 541 5.07 -17.04 3.45
N ASP A 542 6.03 -17.02 4.38
CA ASP A 542 5.79 -16.70 5.79
C ASP A 542 5.36 -15.24 5.95
N LEU A 543 5.91 -14.33 5.14
CA LEU A 543 5.48 -12.94 5.10
C LEU A 543 4.04 -12.80 4.60
N VAL A 544 3.70 -13.42 3.46
CA VAL A 544 2.33 -13.39 2.94
C VAL A 544 1.37 -14.00 3.96
N LYS A 545 1.71 -15.14 4.56
CA LYS A 545 0.95 -15.78 5.63
C LYS A 545 0.71 -14.84 6.81
N ALA A 546 1.76 -14.20 7.32
CA ALA A 546 1.66 -13.27 8.43
C ALA A 546 0.70 -12.12 8.11
N ILE A 547 0.80 -11.54 6.91
CA ILE A 547 -0.06 -10.42 6.49
C ILE A 547 -1.51 -10.89 6.36
N THR A 548 -1.78 -11.94 5.60
CA THR A 548 -3.16 -12.35 5.24
C THR A 548 -3.91 -12.99 6.39
N THR A 549 -3.21 -13.58 7.37
CA THR A 549 -3.84 -14.16 8.56
C THR A 549 -4.03 -13.14 9.68
N THR A 550 -3.26 -12.06 9.72
CA THR A 550 -3.35 -11.02 10.76
C THR A 550 -4.30 -9.90 10.37
N TYR A 551 -4.23 -9.42 9.12
CA TYR A 551 -4.97 -8.25 8.66
C TYR A 551 -6.08 -8.62 7.68
N ARG A 552 -7.15 -7.82 7.66
CA ARG A 552 -8.31 -7.98 6.77
C ARG A 552 -8.12 -7.34 5.39
N ILE A 553 -6.89 -7.00 5.01
CA ILE A 553 -6.60 -6.34 3.73
C ILE A 553 -6.95 -7.28 2.56
N PRO A 554 -7.77 -6.86 1.59
CA PRO A 554 -8.28 -7.75 0.54
C PRO A 554 -7.23 -8.25 -0.46
N TYR A 555 -6.32 -7.38 -0.89
CA TYR A 555 -5.27 -7.73 -1.86
C TYR A 555 -3.90 -7.26 -1.37
N VAL A 556 -2.92 -8.14 -1.47
CA VAL A 556 -1.55 -7.88 -1.03
C VAL A 556 -0.58 -8.30 -2.12
N THR A 557 0.51 -7.55 -2.22
CA THR A 557 1.62 -7.85 -3.13
C THR A 557 2.94 -7.63 -2.43
N LEU A 558 3.94 -8.46 -2.72
CA LEU A 558 5.33 -8.19 -2.37
C LEU A 558 5.99 -7.49 -3.56
N THR A 559 6.78 -6.45 -3.31
CA THR A 559 7.36 -5.64 -4.39
C THR A 559 8.86 -5.45 -4.16
N PRO A 560 9.70 -6.45 -4.50
CA PRO A 560 11.14 -6.26 -4.52
C PRO A 560 11.55 -5.34 -5.68
N THR A 561 12.56 -4.51 -5.46
CA THR A 561 13.28 -3.83 -6.54
C THR A 561 14.41 -4.73 -7.04
N PHE A 562 14.59 -4.79 -8.35
CA PHE A 562 15.65 -5.57 -8.99
C PHE A 562 16.09 -4.90 -10.28
N SER A 563 17.22 -5.32 -10.83
CA SER A 563 17.77 -4.74 -12.05
C SER A 563 18.07 -5.80 -13.09
N ILE A 564 17.96 -5.47 -14.37
CA ILE A 564 18.28 -6.36 -15.49
C ILE A 564 19.45 -5.77 -16.28
N CYS A 565 20.54 -6.53 -16.37
CA CYS A 565 21.66 -6.27 -17.27
C CYS A 565 21.48 -7.08 -18.56
N ARG A 566 21.75 -6.46 -19.72
CA ARG A 566 21.67 -7.15 -21.02
C ARG A 566 22.62 -8.34 -21.14
N THR A 567 23.76 -8.30 -20.46
CA THR A 567 24.79 -9.35 -20.53
C THR A 567 24.65 -10.37 -19.40
N HIS A 568 24.43 -9.89 -18.17
CA HIS A 568 24.44 -10.73 -16.97
C HIS A 568 23.04 -11.11 -16.45
N GLY A 569 21.98 -10.59 -17.07
CA GLY A 569 20.59 -10.87 -16.68
C GLY A 569 20.22 -10.22 -15.34
N TYR A 570 19.52 -10.98 -14.50
CA TYR A 570 18.96 -10.51 -13.24
C TYR A 570 20.03 -10.12 -12.21
N LEU A 571 19.86 -8.96 -11.59
CA LEU A 571 20.65 -8.43 -10.48
C LEU A 571 19.71 -8.12 -9.32
N ALA A 572 20.05 -8.58 -8.12
CA ALA A 572 19.26 -8.28 -6.92
C ALA A 572 19.42 -6.80 -6.54
N GLY A 573 18.32 -6.12 -6.23
CA GLY A 573 18.34 -4.73 -5.80
C GLY A 573 18.47 -3.71 -6.93
N GLU A 574 18.65 -2.45 -6.53
CA GLU A 574 18.69 -1.28 -7.40
C GLU A 574 20.11 -1.00 -7.90
N HIS A 575 20.33 -1.29 -9.17
CA HIS A 575 21.59 -1.06 -9.86
C HIS A 575 21.30 -0.39 -11.20
N PHE A 576 21.67 0.89 -11.35
CA PHE A 576 21.58 1.61 -12.64
C PHE A 576 22.76 1.29 -13.58
N ALA A 577 23.86 0.80 -13.02
CA ALA A 577 24.98 0.22 -13.75
C ALA A 577 25.27 -1.18 -13.20
N CYS A 578 25.52 -2.13 -14.09
CA CYS A 578 25.78 -3.51 -13.70
C CYS A 578 27.07 -3.60 -12.88
N PRO A 579 27.05 -4.21 -11.67
CA PRO A 579 28.24 -4.33 -10.84
C PRO A 579 29.32 -5.25 -11.45
N GLN A 580 28.97 -6.03 -12.49
CA GLN A 580 29.88 -6.99 -13.13
C GLN A 580 30.56 -6.43 -14.40
N CYS A 581 29.85 -5.67 -15.25
CA CYS A 581 30.43 -5.08 -16.48
C CYS A 581 30.40 -3.55 -16.54
N GLY A 582 29.74 -2.84 -15.62
CA GLY A 582 29.58 -1.39 -15.67
C GLY A 582 28.56 -0.87 -16.69
N GLU A 583 28.01 -1.73 -17.55
CA GLU A 583 26.97 -1.35 -18.52
C GLU A 583 25.68 -0.90 -17.85
N LYS A 584 24.92 -0.03 -18.52
CA LYS A 584 23.63 0.45 -18.02
C LYS A 584 22.64 -0.70 -17.84
N SER A 585 22.03 -0.78 -16.66
CA SER A 585 20.99 -1.75 -16.32
C SER A 585 19.62 -1.09 -16.22
N LEU A 586 18.58 -1.89 -16.42
CA LEU A 586 17.18 -1.49 -16.26
C LEU A 586 16.73 -1.84 -14.84
N VAL A 587 16.48 -0.84 -14.00
CA VAL A 587 15.88 -1.02 -12.69
C VAL A 587 14.38 -1.23 -12.85
N TYR A 588 13.83 -2.31 -12.32
CA TYR A 588 12.41 -2.63 -12.32
C TYR A 588 11.82 -2.47 -10.93
N SER A 589 10.63 -1.89 -10.86
CA SER A 589 9.81 -1.86 -9.65
C SER A 589 8.32 -1.83 -10.01
N ARG A 590 7.46 -2.19 -9.05
CA ARG A 590 6.01 -2.04 -9.14
C ARG A 590 5.64 -0.76 -8.41
N ILE A 591 5.25 0.28 -9.15
CA ILE A 591 4.90 1.57 -8.54
C ILE A 591 3.39 1.64 -8.27
N VAL A 592 2.57 1.40 -9.29
CA VAL A 592 1.09 1.48 -9.20
C VAL A 592 0.37 0.14 -9.28
N GLY A 593 1.11 -0.93 -9.62
CA GLY A 593 0.58 -2.28 -9.57
C GLY A 593 1.07 -3.28 -10.63
N TYR A 594 1.85 -2.85 -11.61
CA TYR A 594 2.58 -3.77 -12.50
C TYR A 594 4.05 -3.35 -12.63
N PHE A 595 4.89 -4.28 -13.07
CA PHE A 595 6.33 -4.04 -13.21
C PHE A 595 6.65 -3.37 -14.54
N ARG A 596 7.39 -2.26 -14.46
CA ARG A 596 8.03 -1.58 -15.58
C ARG A 596 9.40 -1.04 -15.15
N PRO A 597 10.33 -0.82 -16.11
CA PRO A 597 11.55 -0.08 -15.84
C PRO A 597 11.24 1.28 -15.22
N VAL A 598 11.99 1.67 -14.18
CA VAL A 598 11.85 2.97 -13.50
C VAL A 598 11.98 4.14 -14.50
N SER A 599 12.78 3.96 -15.56
CA SER A 599 12.96 4.93 -16.64
C SER A 599 11.68 5.26 -17.41
N ASP A 600 10.72 4.34 -17.46
CA ASP A 600 9.55 4.42 -18.34
C ASP A 600 8.37 5.13 -17.65
N TRP A 601 8.44 5.30 -16.33
CA TRP A 601 7.42 6.03 -15.58
C TRP A 601 7.50 7.54 -15.78
N ASN A 602 6.37 8.22 -15.56
CA ASN A 602 6.30 9.68 -15.59
C ASN A 602 7.10 10.33 -14.45
N ALA A 603 7.28 11.65 -14.52
CA ALA A 603 8.05 12.43 -13.55
C ALA A 603 7.57 12.22 -12.11
N GLY A 604 6.26 12.36 -11.85
CA GLY A 604 5.71 12.19 -10.50
C GLY A 604 5.97 10.80 -9.92
N LYS A 605 5.85 9.73 -10.73
CA LYS A 605 6.15 8.36 -10.29
C LYS A 605 7.63 8.09 -10.09
N LYS A 606 8.52 8.76 -10.83
CA LYS A 606 9.97 8.72 -10.56
C LYS A 606 10.29 9.37 -9.22
N VAL A 607 9.66 10.51 -8.92
CA VAL A 607 9.81 11.19 -7.62
C VAL A 607 9.24 10.34 -6.49
N GLU A 608 8.04 9.78 -6.66
CA GLU A 608 7.45 8.82 -5.71
C GLU A 608 8.42 7.67 -5.40
N PHE A 609 8.99 7.05 -6.43
CA PHE A 609 9.96 5.96 -6.26
C PHE A 609 11.20 6.40 -5.49
N SER A 610 11.78 7.57 -5.82
CA SER A 610 13.00 8.06 -5.15
C SER A 610 12.79 8.50 -3.70
N THR A 611 11.57 8.93 -3.35
CA THR A 611 11.21 9.36 -1.99
C THR A 611 10.78 8.20 -1.10
N ARG A 612 10.44 7.05 -1.71
CA ARG A 612 9.89 5.89 -1.04
C ARG A 612 10.87 5.27 -0.04
N LYS A 613 10.41 5.05 1.18
CA LYS A 613 11.05 4.13 2.12
C LYS A 613 10.66 2.69 1.76
N ILE A 614 11.69 1.86 1.61
CA ILE A 614 11.50 0.41 1.50
C ILE A 614 11.19 -0.14 2.87
N TYR A 615 10.28 -1.10 2.93
CA TYR A 615 10.05 -1.84 4.16
C TYR A 615 11.26 -2.72 4.42
N SER A 616 11.92 -2.49 5.56
CA SER A 616 12.98 -3.37 6.04
C SER A 616 12.37 -4.31 7.07
N ALA A 617 12.83 -5.57 7.09
CA ALA A 617 12.75 -6.30 8.35
C ALA A 617 13.50 -5.42 9.36
N MET A 618 12.96 -5.21 10.56
CA MET A 618 13.77 -4.64 11.63
C MET A 618 15.02 -5.54 11.73
N GLU A 619 16.14 -5.06 11.18
CA GLU A 619 17.41 -5.46 11.75
C GLU A 619 17.26 -5.04 13.20
N SER A 620 17.18 -6.01 14.10
CA SER A 620 17.30 -5.71 15.52
C SER A 620 18.60 -4.91 15.64
N GLU A 621 18.49 -3.59 15.80
CA GLU A 621 19.65 -2.72 15.97
C GLU A 621 20.50 -3.43 17.04
N PRO A 622 21.75 -3.84 16.74
CA PRO A 622 22.52 -4.62 17.68
C PRO A 622 22.56 -3.88 19.01
N ILE A 623 22.02 -4.51 20.05
CA ILE A 623 21.86 -3.90 21.37
C ILE A 623 23.21 -3.97 22.07
N ASP A 624 24.10 -3.03 21.76
CA ASP A 624 25.33 -2.78 22.51
C ASP A 624 25.00 -2.02 23.82
N PHE A 625 24.31 -2.70 24.73
CA PHE A 625 23.87 -2.17 26.01
C PHE A 625 24.53 -2.94 27.16
N GLN A 626 25.45 -2.28 27.85
CA GLN A 626 26.34 -2.91 28.83
C GLN A 626 25.71 -2.88 30.23
N ILE A 627 25.24 -4.05 30.66
CA ILE A 627 24.55 -4.26 31.93
C ILE A 627 25.54 -4.75 32.98
N GLY A 628 25.70 -3.98 34.06
CA GLY A 628 26.60 -4.29 35.18
C GLY A 628 25.94 -4.97 36.37
N GLY A 629 24.61 -5.10 36.37
CA GLY A 629 23.88 -5.82 37.41
C GLY A 629 22.37 -5.82 37.17
N PHE A 630 21.67 -6.76 37.79
CA PHE A 630 20.21 -6.85 37.70
C PHE A 630 19.60 -7.34 39.02
N THR A 631 18.66 -6.57 39.55
CA THR A 631 17.85 -6.93 40.71
C THR A 631 16.44 -7.26 40.25
N LYS A 632 16.02 -8.50 40.46
CA LYS A 632 14.72 -9.03 40.00
C LYS A 632 13.53 -8.26 40.56
N THR A 633 13.61 -7.75 41.79
CA THR A 633 12.47 -7.16 42.49
C THR A 633 12.90 -6.03 43.43
N THR A 634 12.18 -4.91 43.38
CA THR A 634 12.21 -3.79 44.32
C THR A 634 10.78 -3.28 44.56
N TYR A 635 10.56 -2.64 45.71
CA TYR A 635 9.26 -2.10 46.13
C TYR A 635 9.25 -0.55 46.21
N THR A 636 10.39 0.10 46.02
CA THR A 636 10.56 1.52 46.36
C THR A 636 11.07 2.40 45.22
N ASP A 637 11.70 1.82 44.19
CA ASP A 637 12.49 2.61 43.23
C ASP A 637 11.72 3.13 42.01
N PHE A 638 10.46 2.74 41.83
CA PHE A 638 9.61 3.22 40.74
C PHE A 638 8.37 3.95 41.30
N PRO A 639 8.36 5.29 41.35
CA PRO A 639 7.22 6.06 41.86
C PRO A 639 5.91 5.74 41.12
N GLY A 640 4.88 5.36 41.89
CA GLY A 640 3.57 4.99 41.33
C GLY A 640 3.46 3.55 40.83
N LYS A 641 4.50 2.71 41.01
CA LYS A 641 4.48 1.27 40.75
C LYS A 641 4.86 0.52 42.03
N PRO A 642 4.05 -0.45 42.50
CA PRO A 642 4.30 -1.13 43.77
C PRO A 642 5.48 -2.11 43.72
N VAL A 643 5.81 -2.62 42.52
CA VAL A 643 6.90 -3.56 42.29
C VAL A 643 7.58 -3.25 40.96
N ALA A 644 8.92 -3.31 40.90
CA ALA A 644 9.70 -3.20 39.68
C ALA A 644 10.94 -4.10 39.71
N SER A 645 11.62 -4.27 38.58
CA SER A 645 12.99 -4.79 38.51
C SER A 645 13.97 -3.63 38.31
N ILE A 646 15.23 -3.79 38.71
CA ILE A 646 16.28 -2.78 38.53
C ILE A 646 17.39 -3.34 37.65
N LEU A 647 17.74 -2.60 36.61
CA LEU A 647 18.91 -2.83 35.75
C LEU A 647 19.95 -1.76 36.07
N PHE A 648 21.19 -2.19 36.27
CA PHE A 648 22.34 -1.33 36.53
C PHE A 648 23.23 -1.21 35.29
N THR A 649 23.49 0.00 34.80
CA THR A 649 24.35 0.24 33.64
C THR A 649 25.82 0.40 34.05
N LYS A 650 26.75 0.00 33.17
CA LYS A 650 28.20 0.16 33.37
C LYS A 650 28.70 1.55 32.99
N SER A 651 29.79 1.97 33.65
CA SER A 651 30.54 3.20 33.40
C SER A 651 29.76 4.48 33.70
N CYS A 652 30.45 5.52 34.16
CA CYS A 652 29.87 6.85 34.36
C CYS A 652 30.87 7.90 33.94
N ASN A 653 30.43 8.93 33.23
CA ASN A 653 31.29 10.00 32.75
C ASN A 653 31.75 10.97 33.86
N LEU A 654 30.97 11.16 34.93
CA LEU A 654 31.30 12.08 36.02
C LEU A 654 32.31 11.49 37.03
N LYS A 655 32.20 10.20 37.36
CA LYS A 655 33.08 9.50 38.34
C LYS A 655 33.17 10.20 39.71
N CYS A 656 32.02 10.53 40.31
CA CYS A 656 31.97 11.19 41.62
C CYS A 656 32.72 10.36 42.67
N GLY A 657 33.68 10.95 43.39
CA GLY A 657 34.47 10.21 44.39
C GLY A 657 33.62 9.59 45.50
N TRP A 658 32.48 10.18 45.82
CA TRP A 658 31.53 9.69 46.83
C TRP A 658 30.51 8.67 46.31
N CYS A 659 30.57 8.29 45.02
CA CYS A 659 29.65 7.30 44.46
C CYS A 659 29.90 5.92 45.10
N HIS A 660 28.85 5.28 45.64
CA HIS A 660 28.90 3.94 46.26
C HIS A 660 28.91 2.79 45.23
N ASN A 661 28.77 3.09 43.95
CA ASN A 661 28.75 2.11 42.87
C ASN A 661 30.12 1.99 42.20
N SER A 662 31.20 1.83 42.99
CA SER A 662 32.55 1.65 42.46
C SER A 662 32.61 0.51 41.44
N ASP A 663 31.88 -0.57 41.72
CA ASP A 663 31.99 -1.84 40.98
C ASP A 663 31.37 -1.70 39.57
N LEU A 664 30.36 -0.84 39.43
CA LEU A 664 29.77 -0.50 38.13
C LEU A 664 30.65 0.47 37.30
N VAL A 665 31.54 1.22 37.95
CA VAL A 665 32.32 2.30 37.33
C VAL A 665 33.77 1.91 37.06
N ASN A 666 34.37 1.07 37.91
CA ASN A 666 35.79 0.73 37.92
C ASN A 666 36.08 -0.76 37.66
N GLU A 667 35.14 -1.68 37.91
CA GLU A 667 35.31 -3.11 37.67
C GLU A 667 34.64 -3.55 36.35
N ARG A 668 34.99 -4.76 35.85
CA ARG A 668 34.29 -5.44 34.74
C ARG A 668 33.41 -6.56 35.31
N PRO A 669 32.17 -6.28 35.77
CA PRO A 669 31.22 -7.35 36.09
C PRO A 669 30.82 -8.12 34.82
N GLU A 670 30.29 -9.34 34.96
CA GLU A 670 29.78 -10.14 33.83
C GLU A 670 28.74 -9.34 33.02
N ASP A 671 28.84 -9.35 31.69
CA ASP A 671 27.83 -8.74 30.82
C ASP A 671 26.59 -9.63 30.79
N LEU A 672 25.49 -9.12 31.37
CA LEU A 672 24.19 -9.77 31.26
C LEU A 672 23.59 -9.51 29.88
N ASP A 673 22.99 -10.53 29.28
CA ASP A 673 22.30 -10.42 27.99
C ASP A 673 21.06 -9.51 28.10
N PRO A 674 21.00 -8.39 27.35
CA PRO A 674 19.86 -7.47 27.37
C PRO A 674 18.54 -8.13 26.99
N HIS A 675 18.54 -9.11 26.07
CA HIS A 675 17.33 -9.80 25.65
C HIS A 675 16.74 -10.64 26.78
N SER A 676 17.58 -11.45 27.44
CA SER A 676 17.19 -12.25 28.60
C SER A 676 16.56 -11.43 29.73
N ILE A 677 17.07 -10.20 29.98
CA ILE A 677 16.49 -9.31 31.00
C ILE A 677 15.09 -8.83 30.59
N LEU A 678 14.92 -8.40 29.34
CA LEU A 678 13.63 -7.92 28.86
C LEU A 678 12.59 -9.04 28.82
N ASP A 679 12.99 -10.25 28.40
CA ASP A 679 12.12 -11.43 28.43
C ASP A 679 11.69 -11.79 29.85
N TYR A 680 12.62 -11.74 30.81
CA TYR A 680 12.30 -11.94 32.22
C TYR A 680 11.27 -10.92 32.70
N VAL A 681 11.52 -9.61 32.49
CA VAL A 681 10.62 -8.55 32.98
C VAL A 681 9.26 -8.63 32.29
N ALA A 682 9.21 -8.93 31.00
CA ALA A 682 7.98 -9.10 30.24
C ALA A 682 7.13 -10.27 30.74
N ALA A 683 7.77 -11.32 31.29
CA ALA A 683 7.10 -12.47 31.89
C ALA A 683 6.60 -12.20 33.33
N THR A 684 7.04 -11.12 33.98
CA THR A 684 6.54 -10.75 35.31
C THR A 684 5.14 -10.13 35.24
N MET A 685 4.39 -10.23 36.35
CA MET A 685 3.10 -9.54 36.49
C MET A 685 3.23 -8.00 36.52
N HIS A 686 4.37 -7.47 36.98
CA HIS A 686 4.53 -6.04 37.19
C HIS A 686 4.98 -5.28 35.92
N LYS A 687 5.75 -5.93 35.02
CA LYS A 687 6.25 -5.33 33.76
C LYS A 687 6.78 -3.90 33.94
N SER A 688 7.59 -3.70 34.96
CA SER A 688 8.16 -2.39 35.34
C SER A 688 9.65 -2.53 35.55
N LEU A 689 10.44 -1.69 34.87
CA LEU A 689 11.89 -1.71 34.86
C LEU A 689 12.46 -0.34 35.24
N VAL A 690 13.40 -0.31 36.18
CA VAL A 690 14.20 0.86 36.53
C VAL A 690 15.59 0.70 35.92
N ILE A 691 15.99 1.61 35.04
CA ILE A 691 17.33 1.65 34.45
C ILE A 691 18.12 2.72 35.22
N CYS A 692 19.10 2.29 36.01
CA CYS A 692 19.94 3.16 36.83
C CYS A 692 21.37 2.64 36.93
N GLY A 693 22.20 3.16 37.85
CA GLY A 693 23.63 2.82 37.93
C GLY A 693 24.43 3.35 36.74
N GLY A 694 25.74 3.54 36.90
CA GLY A 694 26.57 4.13 35.85
C GLY A 694 26.01 5.49 35.36
N GLU A 695 26.06 5.71 34.05
CA GLU A 695 25.24 6.71 33.36
C GLU A 695 24.60 6.07 32.12
N PRO A 696 23.29 5.78 32.13
CA PRO A 696 22.64 5.11 31.00
C PRO A 696 22.77 5.88 29.68
N THR A 697 22.72 7.22 29.71
CA THR A 697 22.67 8.04 28.49
C THR A 697 23.99 8.14 27.74
N ILE A 698 25.09 7.58 28.26
CA ILE A 698 26.35 7.45 27.51
C ILE A 698 26.44 6.16 26.70
N GLN A 699 25.52 5.21 26.90
CA GLN A 699 25.54 3.93 26.19
C GLN A 699 24.83 4.03 24.83
N SER A 700 25.50 3.57 23.78
CA SER A 700 24.97 3.51 22.41
C SER A 700 23.71 2.66 22.31
N GLY A 701 23.65 1.53 23.03
CA GLY A 701 22.52 0.60 23.00
C GLY A 701 21.27 1.02 23.78
N LEU A 702 21.27 2.17 24.47
CA LEU A 702 20.11 2.59 25.30
C LEU A 702 18.83 2.74 24.48
N ILE A 703 18.89 3.42 23.33
CA ILE A 703 17.71 3.68 22.49
C ILE A 703 17.14 2.36 21.92
N PRO A 704 17.95 1.50 21.26
CA PRO A 704 17.49 0.17 20.84
C PRO A 704 16.86 -0.64 21.97
N PHE A 705 17.49 -0.65 23.15
CA PHE A 705 17.01 -1.39 24.32
C PHE A 705 15.63 -0.89 24.80
N LEU A 706 15.45 0.43 24.87
CA LEU A 706 14.18 1.04 25.28
C LEU A 706 13.05 0.78 24.27
N ARG A 707 13.33 0.80 22.97
CA ARG A 707 12.37 0.43 21.93
C ARG A 707 11.86 -0.99 22.13
N LEU A 708 12.77 -1.93 22.33
CA LEU A 708 12.44 -3.34 22.59
C LEU A 708 11.66 -3.53 23.91
N ALA A 709 12.00 -2.76 24.95
CA ALA A 709 11.24 -2.77 26.20
C ALA A 709 9.78 -2.29 25.99
N LYS A 710 9.59 -1.22 25.20
CA LYS A 710 8.27 -0.67 24.86
C LYS A 710 7.43 -1.65 24.05
N GLU A 711 8.03 -2.32 23.05
CA GLU A 711 7.38 -3.38 22.27
C GLU A 711 6.86 -4.53 23.13
N LYS A 712 7.62 -4.90 24.17
CA LYS A 712 7.22 -5.94 25.14
C LYS A 712 6.21 -5.44 26.20
N GLY A 713 5.76 -4.18 26.10
CA GLY A 713 4.81 -3.56 27.02
C GLY A 713 5.38 -3.33 28.42
N ILE A 714 6.69 -3.11 28.54
CA ILE A 714 7.36 -2.84 29.81
C ILE A 714 7.34 -1.33 30.07
N THR A 715 6.90 -0.96 31.28
CA THR A 715 6.98 0.43 31.75
C THR A 715 8.38 0.73 32.30
N VAL A 716 8.97 1.85 31.91
CA VAL A 716 10.38 2.17 32.17
C VAL A 716 10.56 3.46 32.96
N LYS A 717 11.38 3.38 34.01
CA LYS A 717 11.96 4.52 34.71
C LYS A 717 13.44 4.65 34.36
N LEU A 718 13.86 5.81 33.88
CA LEU A 718 15.25 6.10 33.55
C LEU A 718 15.89 7.06 34.56
N ASP A 719 17.01 6.67 35.15
CA ASP A 719 17.82 7.53 36.00
C ASP A 719 19.02 8.07 35.22
N SER A 720 19.29 9.39 35.27
CA SER A 720 20.43 10.01 34.56
C SER A 720 21.04 11.17 35.35
N ASN A 721 22.32 11.44 35.13
CA ASN A 721 23.03 12.63 35.61
C ASN A 721 22.85 13.87 34.71
N GLY A 722 22.10 13.74 33.61
CA GLY A 722 21.73 14.84 32.72
C GLY A 722 22.85 15.39 31.84
N SER A 723 23.96 14.68 31.69
CA SER A 723 25.08 15.13 30.86
C SER A 723 24.85 15.04 29.34
N ASN A 724 23.89 14.23 28.88
CA ASN A 724 23.59 14.00 27.45
C ASN A 724 22.18 14.46 27.04
N PRO A 725 21.96 15.76 26.82
CA PRO A 725 20.64 16.29 26.45
C PRO A 725 20.12 15.74 25.11
N ASN A 726 21.00 15.43 24.16
CA ASN A 726 20.57 14.94 22.85
C ASN A 726 19.96 13.54 22.92
N VAL A 727 20.51 12.65 23.77
CA VAL A 727 19.96 11.31 24.00
C VAL A 727 18.63 11.42 24.74
N LEU A 728 18.56 12.24 25.78
CA LEU A 728 17.30 12.51 26.49
C LEU A 728 16.22 13.05 25.55
N LYS A 729 16.55 14.00 24.66
CA LYS A 729 15.61 14.50 23.67
C LYS A 729 15.03 13.36 22.82
N ARG A 730 15.89 12.48 22.32
CA ARG A 730 15.47 11.34 21.50
C ARG A 730 14.60 10.35 22.28
N VAL A 731 14.94 10.07 23.53
CA VAL A 731 14.11 9.24 24.43
C VAL A 731 12.69 9.78 24.55
N PHE A 732 12.51 11.11 24.66
CA PHE A 732 11.18 11.72 24.76
C PHE A 732 10.47 11.88 23.42
N ASP A 733 11.18 12.25 22.35
CA ASP A 733 10.59 12.39 21.01
C ASP A 733 10.00 11.04 20.52
N GLU A 734 10.61 9.92 20.92
CA GLU A 734 10.17 8.56 20.61
C GLU A 734 9.25 7.95 21.70
N ASP A 735 8.92 8.71 22.75
CA ASP A 735 8.02 8.30 23.84
C ASP A 735 8.47 7.00 24.55
N LEU A 736 9.77 6.85 24.84
CA LEU A 736 10.35 5.56 25.22
C LEU A 736 10.32 5.22 26.72
N ILE A 737 9.93 6.16 27.59
CA ILE A 737 9.95 5.97 29.06
C ILE A 737 8.73 6.61 29.72
N ASP A 738 8.35 6.10 30.89
CA ASP A 738 7.20 6.58 31.67
C ASP A 738 7.60 7.52 32.82
N PHE A 739 8.85 7.42 33.26
CA PHE A 739 9.37 8.22 34.38
C PHE A 739 10.86 8.53 34.20
N VAL A 740 11.29 9.74 34.56
CA VAL A 740 12.72 10.11 34.58
C VAL A 740 13.15 10.69 35.93
N ALA A 741 14.24 10.17 36.49
CA ALA A 741 14.89 10.78 37.65
C ALA A 741 16.23 11.37 37.21
N MET A 742 16.41 12.67 37.40
CA MET A 742 17.66 13.35 37.07
C MET A 742 18.42 13.79 38.32
N ASP A 743 19.66 13.35 38.42
CA ASP A 743 20.62 13.77 39.44
C ASP A 743 21.29 15.09 39.06
N VAL A 744 21.07 16.13 39.85
CA VAL A 744 21.78 17.41 39.76
C VAL A 744 22.75 17.49 40.94
N LYS A 745 24.06 17.44 40.67
CA LYS A 745 25.05 17.15 41.73
C LYS A 745 25.44 18.35 42.62
N ALA A 746 25.44 19.56 42.08
CA ALA A 746 25.78 20.82 42.79
C ALA A 746 25.44 22.03 41.90
N ASP A 747 25.91 23.23 42.27
CA ASP A 747 26.08 24.34 41.33
C ASP A 747 26.91 23.87 40.09
N PRO A 748 26.44 24.11 38.84
CA PRO A 748 27.18 23.83 37.61
C PRO A 748 28.66 24.24 37.62
N GLU A 749 28.99 25.38 38.24
CA GLU A 749 30.37 25.89 38.33
C GLU A 749 31.23 25.05 39.31
N ARG A 750 30.60 24.32 40.23
CA ARG A 750 31.26 23.45 41.23
C ARG A 750 31.29 21.97 40.84
N TYR A 751 30.78 21.57 39.65
CA TYR A 751 30.72 20.16 39.24
C TYR A 751 32.09 19.45 39.24
N ALA A 752 33.17 20.12 38.84
CA ALA A 752 34.50 19.52 38.87
C ALA A 752 34.92 19.09 40.28
N LYS A 753 34.59 19.92 41.28
CA LYS A 753 34.89 19.67 42.70
C LYS A 753 33.97 18.60 43.28
N VAL A 754 32.67 18.66 42.98
CA VAL A 754 31.66 17.80 43.63
C VAL A 754 31.46 16.47 42.92
N ALA A 755 31.36 16.48 41.59
CA ALA A 755 31.05 15.30 40.79
C ALA A 755 32.29 14.61 40.21
N GLY A 756 33.50 15.13 40.44
CA GLY A 756 34.76 14.58 39.96
C GLY A 756 35.21 15.05 38.58
N LYS A 757 34.29 15.52 37.73
CA LYS A 757 34.59 16.16 36.44
C LYS A 757 33.70 17.37 36.18
N ALA A 758 34.27 18.35 35.48
CA ALA A 758 33.50 19.51 35.00
C ALA A 758 32.44 19.05 33.98
N LEU A 759 31.23 19.58 34.10
CA LEU A 759 30.17 19.46 33.11
C LEU A 759 29.85 20.85 32.59
N ARG A 760 29.67 21.01 31.27
CA ARG A 760 29.31 22.31 30.69
C ARG A 760 27.93 22.74 31.22
N PRO A 761 27.78 23.90 31.90
CA PRO A 761 26.49 24.33 32.47
C PRO A 761 25.33 24.36 31.46
N ARG A 762 25.64 24.70 30.20
CA ARG A 762 24.66 24.71 29.10
C ARG A 762 24.03 23.34 28.82
N LEU A 763 24.78 22.24 28.97
CA LEU A 763 24.26 20.89 28.72
C LEU A 763 23.26 20.48 29.80
N LEU A 764 23.60 20.75 31.06
CA LEU A 764 22.74 20.48 32.20
C LEU A 764 21.42 21.27 32.10
N LYS A 765 21.51 22.57 31.80
CA LYS A 765 20.32 23.41 31.59
C LYS A 765 19.44 22.88 30.45
N LYS A 766 20.07 22.46 29.33
CA LYS A 766 19.35 21.87 28.19
C LYS A 766 18.62 20.58 28.58
N SER A 767 19.25 19.70 29.35
CA SER A 767 18.62 18.46 29.84
C SER A 767 17.43 18.74 30.75
N ILE A 768 17.56 19.70 31.68
CA ILE A 768 16.47 20.13 32.56
C ILE A 768 15.29 20.67 31.73
N ASP A 769 15.57 21.55 30.76
CA ASP A 769 14.54 22.13 29.89
C ASP A 769 13.81 21.06 29.05
N ILE A 770 14.56 20.08 28.53
CA ILE A 770 14.00 18.94 27.79
C ILE A 770 13.07 18.12 28.69
N ILE A 771 13.52 17.75 29.89
CA ILE A 771 12.73 16.95 30.84
C ILE A 771 11.45 17.69 31.23
N LYS A 772 11.53 19.00 31.55
CA LYS A 772 10.35 19.80 31.94
C LYS A 772 9.32 19.93 30.82
N LYS A 773 9.77 19.98 29.56
CA LYS A 773 8.89 20.09 28.38
C LYS A 773 8.37 18.75 27.87
N SER A 774 8.91 17.63 28.34
CA SER A 774 8.59 16.30 27.82
C SER A 774 7.16 15.83 28.09
N GLY A 775 6.50 16.35 29.13
CA GLY A 775 5.22 15.81 29.62
C GLY A 775 5.33 14.49 30.41
N VAL A 776 6.53 13.91 30.50
CA VAL A 776 6.80 12.69 31.26
C VAL A 776 6.94 13.01 32.75
N LYS A 777 6.45 12.11 33.62
CA LYS A 777 6.61 12.23 35.08
C LYS A 777 8.09 12.26 35.43
N HIS A 778 8.51 13.21 36.26
CA HIS A 778 9.92 13.37 36.55
C HIS A 778 10.21 13.82 37.98
N VAL A 779 11.44 13.57 38.43
CA VAL A 779 11.98 14.09 39.69
C VAL A 779 13.42 14.55 39.49
N PHE A 780 13.75 15.72 40.03
CA PHE A 780 15.14 16.16 40.16
C PHE A 780 15.62 15.87 41.57
N ARG A 781 16.80 15.26 41.70
CA ARG A 781 17.38 14.85 42.98
C ARG A 781 18.81 15.34 43.14
N THR A 782 19.26 15.51 44.37
CA THR A 782 20.66 15.78 44.70
C THR A 782 21.10 15.01 45.94
N THR A 783 22.35 14.55 45.96
CA THR A 783 22.94 13.86 47.10
C THR A 783 23.71 14.86 47.94
N VAL A 784 23.31 15.03 49.20
CA VAL A 784 23.92 16.00 50.12
C VAL A 784 25.11 15.35 50.82
N VAL A 785 26.31 15.62 50.29
CA VAL A 785 27.58 15.10 50.81
C VAL A 785 28.20 16.11 51.77
N PRO A 786 28.49 15.72 53.03
CA PRO A 786 29.08 16.60 54.03
C PRO A 786 30.33 17.33 53.51
N GLY A 787 30.36 18.66 53.66
CA GLY A 787 31.48 19.51 53.25
C GLY A 787 31.65 19.70 51.72
N LEU A 788 30.75 19.14 50.90
CA LEU A 788 30.81 19.24 49.43
C LEU A 788 29.59 19.88 48.81
N VAL A 789 28.40 19.52 49.29
CA VAL A 789 27.12 20.08 48.86
C VAL A 789 26.49 20.80 50.03
N ASP A 790 26.33 22.11 49.91
CA ASP A 790 25.82 23.01 50.93
C ASP A 790 24.44 23.58 50.56
N ILE A 791 23.90 24.46 51.41
CA ILE A 791 22.58 25.05 51.22
C ILE A 791 22.56 26.00 50.01
N GLU A 792 23.70 26.63 49.69
CA GLU A 792 23.88 27.48 48.51
C GLU A 792 23.80 26.65 47.22
N ASP A 793 24.44 25.48 47.16
CA ASP A 793 24.30 24.55 46.04
C ASP A 793 22.83 24.14 45.84
N ILE A 794 22.12 23.83 46.93
CA ILE A 794 20.70 23.46 46.88
C ILE A 794 19.84 24.62 46.36
N ALA A 795 20.12 25.86 46.77
CA ALA A 795 19.45 27.05 46.27
C ALA A 795 19.64 27.24 44.75
N VAL A 796 20.87 27.04 44.27
CA VAL A 796 21.18 27.11 42.83
C VAL A 796 20.44 26.01 42.06
N ILE A 797 20.44 24.77 42.57
CA ILE A 797 19.71 23.65 41.95
C ILE A 797 18.22 23.97 41.89
N LYS A 798 17.62 24.45 42.99
CA LYS A 798 16.19 24.84 43.04
C LYS A 798 15.86 25.86 41.97
N ASN A 799 16.69 26.89 41.81
CA ASN A 799 16.52 27.92 40.79
C ASN A 799 16.65 27.36 39.37
N LEU A 800 17.57 26.42 39.14
CA LEU A 800 17.76 25.80 37.82
C LEU A 800 16.58 24.90 37.42
N VAL A 801 16.08 24.06 38.32
CA VAL A 801 14.99 23.12 38.01
C VAL A 801 13.61 23.76 38.19
N GLY A 802 13.50 24.85 38.95
CA GLY A 802 12.27 25.59 39.21
C GLY A 802 11.35 24.94 40.27
N GLN A 803 11.87 24.00 41.05
CA GLN A 803 11.17 23.32 42.15
C GLN A 803 12.19 22.80 43.17
N SER A 804 11.77 22.50 44.40
CA SER A 804 12.68 21.93 45.40
C SER A 804 13.12 20.51 44.99
N PRO A 805 14.44 20.23 44.85
CA PRO A 805 14.92 18.91 44.50
C PRO A 805 14.72 17.92 45.65
N LYS A 806 14.55 16.64 45.34
CA LYS A 806 14.55 15.58 46.36
C LYS A 806 15.97 15.42 46.91
N LEU A 807 16.16 15.72 48.19
CA LEU A 807 17.46 15.54 48.85
C LEU A 807 17.68 14.07 49.21
N GLN A 808 18.87 13.58 48.94
CA GLN A 808 19.32 12.23 49.30
C GLN A 808 20.48 12.35 50.28
N ARG A 809 20.41 11.62 51.39
CA ARG A 809 21.48 11.56 52.37
C ARG A 809 22.65 10.73 51.80
N PHE A 810 23.85 11.29 51.85
CA PHE A 810 25.07 10.54 51.58
C PHE A 810 25.26 9.42 52.62
N ARG A 811 25.73 8.25 52.15
CA ARG A 811 26.08 7.10 52.99
C ARG A 811 27.53 6.72 52.73
N ALA A 812 28.33 6.63 53.78
CA ALA A 812 29.70 6.16 53.68
C ALA A 812 29.69 4.64 53.43
N SER A 813 30.49 4.17 52.49
CA SER A 813 30.60 2.75 52.14
C SER A 813 32.03 2.42 51.72
N GLU A 814 32.47 1.18 51.98
CA GLU A 814 33.75 0.68 51.48
C GLU A 814 33.84 0.71 49.94
N THR A 815 32.67 0.68 49.27
CA THR A 815 32.49 0.75 47.82
C THR A 815 32.47 2.19 47.26
N CYS A 816 32.83 3.20 48.05
CA CYS A 816 33.05 4.54 47.50
C CYS A 816 34.29 4.59 46.59
N ILE A 817 34.16 5.26 45.44
CA ILE A 817 35.21 5.38 44.41
C ILE A 817 36.52 5.95 44.98
N ASP A 818 36.46 7.06 45.73
CA ASP A 818 37.62 7.68 46.35
C ASP A 818 37.67 7.31 47.84
N ALA A 819 38.83 6.81 48.28
CA ALA A 819 39.05 6.28 49.62
C ALA A 819 38.67 7.29 50.72
N LYS A 820 38.82 8.59 50.48
CA LYS A 820 38.49 9.63 51.47
C LYS A 820 37.00 9.67 51.85
N PHE A 821 36.10 9.14 51.01
CA PHE A 821 34.67 9.09 51.30
C PHE A 821 34.22 7.81 52.00
N ARG A 822 35.08 6.79 52.07
CA ARG A 822 34.75 5.51 52.72
C ARG A 822 34.59 5.64 54.23
N SER A 823 35.27 6.61 54.83
CA SER A 823 35.24 6.91 56.26
C SER A 823 34.77 8.34 56.57
N LEU A 824 34.11 9.02 55.61
CA LEU A 824 33.59 10.36 55.84
C LEU A 824 32.40 10.29 56.81
N GLN A 825 32.41 11.13 57.84
CA GLN A 825 31.30 11.22 58.79
C GLN A 825 30.01 11.64 58.05
N GLU A 826 28.99 10.81 58.10
CA GLU A 826 27.67 11.11 57.54
C GLU A 826 26.98 12.23 58.33
N HIS A 827 26.05 12.95 57.69
CA HIS A 827 25.10 13.77 58.43
C HIS A 827 24.32 12.90 59.42
N SER A 828 24.22 13.35 60.66
CA SER A 828 23.23 12.82 61.61
C SER A 828 21.81 13.03 61.06
N GLU A 829 20.84 12.29 61.62
CA GLU A 829 19.44 12.42 61.22
C GLU A 829 18.93 13.85 61.42
N GLU A 830 19.22 14.45 62.58
CA GLU A 830 18.88 15.84 62.87
C GLU A 830 19.54 16.86 61.92
N GLU A 831 20.81 16.67 61.55
CA GLU A 831 21.50 17.58 60.62
C GLU A 831 20.90 17.49 59.21
N PHE A 832 20.57 16.28 58.75
CA PHE A 832 19.95 16.08 57.45
C PHE A 832 18.52 16.64 57.42
N GLU A 833 17.73 16.44 58.48
CA GLU A 833 16.39 17.00 58.61
C GLU A 833 16.40 18.54 58.63
N ARG A 834 17.33 19.16 59.36
CA ARG A 834 17.52 20.63 59.35
C ARG A 834 17.88 21.15 57.97
N LEU A 835 18.69 20.41 57.20
CA LEU A 835 19.02 20.76 55.81
C LEU A 835 17.81 20.63 54.89
N VAL A 836 17.00 19.58 55.04
CA VAL A 836 15.73 19.41 54.31
C VAL A 836 14.75 20.53 54.64
N GLU A 837 14.60 20.88 55.91
CA GLU A 837 13.73 21.96 56.36
C GLU A 837 14.23 23.32 55.83
N SER A 838 15.53 23.58 55.93
CA SER A 838 16.14 24.82 55.40
C SER A 838 15.96 24.92 53.89
N ALA A 839 16.16 23.82 53.15
CA ALA A 839 15.96 23.75 51.70
C ALA A 839 14.49 23.92 51.28
N SER A 840 13.54 23.58 52.15
CA SER A 840 12.11 23.82 51.91
C SER A 840 11.69 25.28 52.13
N LYS A 841 12.48 26.04 52.90
CA LYS A 841 12.26 27.47 53.23
C LYS A 841 12.97 28.43 52.26
N LEU A 842 14.05 28.00 51.61
CA LEU A 842 14.51 28.58 50.33
C LEU A 842 13.37 28.54 49.32
#